data_AF-A0A4Q1KNB6-F1
#
_entry.id   AF-A0A4Q1KNB6-F1
#
_cell.length_a   1.000
_cell.length_b   1.000
_cell.length_c   1.000
_cell.angle_alpha   90.00
_cell.angle_beta   90.00
_cell.angle_gamma   90.00
#
_symmetry.space_group_name_H-M   'P 1'
#
loop_
_entity.id
_entity.type
_entity.pdbx_description
1 polymer ?
#
loop_
_entity_poly.entity_id
_entity_poly.type
_entity_poly.pdbx_seq_one_letter_code
_entity_poly.pdbx_strand_id
1 'polypeptide(L)'
;MKKIWLGVLLLCFEALVAQSLIRKAALGAQIEPTANGLQIAKVIEGTAVQLHLKEGDILQSLNGEPLPDYPALVNLMSTKRAGDKVVLSVLRNGKTLQLKGKFSGKPLETSAVSEVIYDQAAYKQGQLRVIINRPKKEGKLPAMLFIPGYTCSSIDNLPDYHPYKRIIDAYVAGGYVTLRIEKSGLGDSQNTPPCESCDLKDEIENFEVGLQKLRSLPYVDTTKIIIVGHSMGGIVAPALSANHPVAGVIVYGTTAKSWFEYQLEMYRVQNELAGMEPLEYEQSIRDQYELNYRFFVEKESLAELAKDPKKEAVLTSQWMYNGVDKIYGRNMEYWRQIQDMPHLEHWKKTTANVLVQFGESDFQAFSKADHEQIVRTVNYYRPGTATLAVFPQTDHYYAKSGTMKEAYDKFNQQRYGELFEAFNTEVTRNALEWGNQVIAGQPVAAPSPKKWTKLTTEPYPGKQDDIYFIDEKTGWYINGSGALYHTTDSGATWEKRYEKKGSFFRTLAFLDEQNGFIGTVGTDYFPKVTDTIPLYRTKDGGKTWTAVDYKGPYVKGLCAIDVVKEPFINHGKTDYKYHIFAVGRVGSPANLMVSHDGGDTWVSQSMNDNCKMLFDIKMFDKNNGIVCAATSADIAQSNALLLKTSDGGKTWRKVYQSNRPYETTWKVSFPTEKVGYATLQSYHLDPTVKQQRVLKTTDGGESWVELDLVEDAGARQFGIGFLTENHGFVGTMNSGYETLDGGKTWQKTDLGRACNKIRIYHDANKQPYGYAIGVEVFKLK
;
A
#
# COMPACT_ATOMS: atom_id res chain seq x y z
N MET A 1 -64.32 48.75 -11.70
CA MET A 1 -63.20 49.07 -10.80
C MET A 1 -61.97 48.28 -11.22
N LYS A 2 -61.03 48.91 -11.94
CA LYS A 2 -59.69 48.37 -12.27
C LYS A 2 -58.68 49.35 -11.70
N LYS A 3 -57.75 48.87 -10.86
CA LYS A 3 -56.70 49.68 -10.24
C LYS A 3 -55.40 49.60 -11.04
N ILE A 4 -54.75 50.75 -11.00
CA ILE A 4 -53.59 51.24 -11.74
C ILE A 4 -52.29 50.56 -11.27
N TRP A 5 -51.38 50.39 -12.22
CA TRP A 5 -49.99 49.96 -12.07
C TRP A 5 -49.15 51.01 -11.33
N LEU A 6 -48.27 50.56 -10.42
CA LEU A 6 -47.07 51.28 -10.03
C LEU A 6 -45.90 50.29 -10.03
N GLY A 7 -44.91 50.55 -10.87
CA GLY A 7 -43.67 49.78 -10.94
C GLY A 7 -42.72 50.17 -9.81
N VAL A 8 -42.00 49.18 -9.28
CA VAL A 8 -40.84 49.36 -8.40
C VAL A 8 -39.64 48.72 -9.07
N LEU A 9 -38.60 49.52 -9.25
CA LEU A 9 -37.30 49.16 -9.81
C LEU A 9 -36.66 48.00 -9.05
N LEU A 10 -36.16 47.01 -9.79
CA LEU A 10 -35.17 46.05 -9.32
C LEU A 10 -33.83 46.77 -9.11
N LEU A 11 -33.35 46.79 -7.87
CA LEU A 11 -31.95 47.02 -7.55
C LEU A 11 -31.19 45.71 -7.79
N CYS A 12 -30.37 45.70 -8.86
CA CYS A 12 -29.34 44.69 -9.06
C CYS A 12 -28.33 44.77 -7.90
N PHE A 13 -28.29 43.74 -7.05
CA PHE A 13 -27.12 43.48 -6.23
C PHE A 13 -26.04 42.91 -7.16
N GLU A 14 -25.06 43.74 -7.51
CA GLU A 14 -23.77 43.24 -7.99
C GLU A 14 -23.16 42.37 -6.89
N ALA A 15 -23.00 41.08 -7.19
CA ALA A 15 -22.21 40.19 -6.36
C ALA A 15 -20.77 40.74 -6.35
N LEU A 16 -20.30 41.15 -5.17
CA LEU A 16 -18.88 41.46 -4.96
C LEU A 16 -18.06 40.25 -5.42
N VAL A 17 -17.39 40.39 -6.55
CA VAL A 17 -16.38 39.45 -7.00
C VAL A 17 -15.22 39.59 -6.01
N ALA A 18 -15.12 38.67 -5.06
CA ALA A 18 -14.03 38.65 -4.08
C ALA A 18 -12.70 38.43 -4.80
N GLN A 19 -12.03 39.50 -5.22
CA GLN A 19 -10.70 39.40 -5.81
C GLN A 19 -9.66 39.29 -4.69
N SER A 20 -9.56 38.05 -4.20
CA SER A 20 -8.40 37.25 -3.78
C SER A 20 -7.02 37.95 -3.66
N LEU A 21 -6.25 37.57 -2.62
CA LEU A 21 -4.81 37.86 -2.49
C LEU A 21 -4.07 37.85 -3.84
N ILE A 22 -3.27 38.88 -4.11
CA ILE A 22 -2.51 38.99 -5.35
C ILE A 22 -1.47 37.87 -5.42
N ARG A 23 -1.42 37.16 -6.55
CA ARG A 23 -0.49 36.06 -6.81
C ARG A 23 0.97 36.51 -6.64
N LYS A 24 1.79 35.69 -5.97
CA LYS A 24 3.26 35.82 -6.03
C LYS A 24 3.75 35.72 -7.46
N ALA A 25 4.74 36.54 -7.81
CA ALA A 25 5.33 36.53 -9.14
C ALA A 25 6.10 35.22 -9.38
N ALA A 26 6.11 34.77 -10.64
CA ALA A 26 6.98 33.72 -11.12
C ALA A 26 7.71 34.19 -12.39
N LEU A 27 8.99 33.82 -12.52
CA LEU A 27 9.70 34.09 -13.77
C LEU A 27 9.15 33.22 -14.90
N GLY A 28 8.82 31.95 -14.63
CA GLY A 28 8.28 31.03 -15.65
C GLY A 28 9.34 30.47 -16.61
N ALA A 29 10.55 30.24 -16.09
CA ALA A 29 11.66 29.63 -16.81
C ALA A 29 12.43 28.66 -15.89
N GLN A 30 13.00 27.61 -16.49
CA GLN A 30 14.01 26.76 -15.86
C GLN A 30 15.37 27.45 -15.96
N ILE A 31 16.08 27.54 -14.84
CA ILE A 31 17.33 28.28 -14.71
C ILE A 31 18.40 27.32 -14.23
N GLU A 32 19.55 27.35 -14.89
CA GLU A 32 20.73 26.55 -14.55
C GLU A 32 21.88 27.48 -14.18
N PRO A 33 22.48 27.34 -12.98
CA PRO A 33 23.71 28.03 -12.64
C PRO A 33 24.85 27.53 -13.53
N THR A 34 25.57 28.45 -14.17
CA THR A 34 26.75 28.15 -14.98
C THR A 34 27.95 28.98 -14.54
N ALA A 35 29.14 28.68 -15.05
CA ALA A 35 30.33 29.49 -14.80
C ALA A 35 30.17 30.96 -15.23
N ASN A 36 29.23 31.25 -16.13
CA ASN A 36 28.97 32.60 -16.64
C ASN A 36 27.78 33.30 -15.96
N GLY A 37 27.15 32.66 -14.97
CA GLY A 37 25.97 33.19 -14.25
C GLY A 37 24.73 32.31 -14.41
N LEU A 38 23.56 32.87 -14.07
CA LEU A 38 22.27 32.18 -14.12
C LEU A 38 21.75 32.11 -15.56
N GLN A 39 21.87 30.96 -16.21
CA GLN A 39 21.44 30.76 -17.59
C GLN A 39 19.99 30.26 -17.66
N ILE A 40 19.21 30.79 -18.59
CA ILE A 40 17.90 30.23 -18.95
C ILE A 40 18.13 28.92 -19.71
N ALA A 41 17.82 27.80 -19.06
CA ALA A 41 17.86 26.48 -19.68
C ALA A 41 16.61 26.23 -20.54
N LYS A 42 15.45 26.69 -20.07
CA LYS A 42 14.18 26.53 -20.78
C LYS A 42 13.19 27.64 -20.42
N VAL A 43 12.48 28.16 -21.41
CA VAL A 43 11.34 29.07 -21.18
C VAL A 43 10.06 28.24 -21.10
N ILE A 44 9.25 28.46 -20.06
CA ILE A 44 8.07 27.64 -19.77
C ILE A 44 6.80 28.46 -20.02
N GLU A 45 6.62 29.56 -19.30
CA GLU A 45 5.37 30.34 -19.30
C GLU A 45 5.55 31.76 -18.71
N GLY A 46 4.44 32.49 -18.55
CA GLY A 46 4.38 33.69 -17.72
C GLY A 46 5.36 34.81 -18.09
N THR A 47 6.06 35.34 -17.08
CA THR A 47 6.94 36.51 -17.22
C THR A 47 8.03 36.28 -18.27
N ALA A 48 8.62 35.09 -18.34
CA ALA A 48 9.69 34.76 -19.26
C ALA A 48 9.22 34.79 -20.72
N VAL A 49 8.04 34.25 -21.00
CA VAL A 49 7.41 34.32 -22.33
C VAL A 49 7.07 35.78 -22.67
N GLN A 50 6.49 36.52 -21.73
CA GLN A 50 6.13 37.93 -21.91
C GLN A 50 7.33 38.82 -22.20
N LEU A 51 8.47 38.58 -21.54
CA LEU A 51 9.71 39.31 -21.75
C LEU A 51 10.50 38.82 -22.97
N HIS A 52 10.01 37.80 -23.67
CA HIS A 52 10.72 37.16 -24.78
C HIS A 52 12.13 36.68 -24.39
N LEU A 53 12.26 36.09 -23.21
CA LEU A 53 13.46 35.35 -22.82
C LEU A 53 13.71 34.20 -23.79
N LYS A 54 14.97 33.81 -23.92
CA LYS A 54 15.41 32.71 -24.78
C LYS A 54 16.33 31.77 -24.02
N GLU A 55 16.33 30.52 -24.42
CA GLU A 55 17.34 29.56 -23.99
C GLU A 55 18.73 30.10 -24.29
N GLY A 56 19.64 30.01 -23.31
CA GLY A 56 20.98 30.59 -23.40
C GLY A 56 21.12 32.01 -22.87
N ASP A 57 20.05 32.72 -22.57
CA ASP A 57 20.15 34.03 -21.91
C ASP A 57 20.76 33.89 -20.52
N ILE A 58 21.70 34.77 -20.16
CA ILE A 58 22.26 34.82 -18.81
C ILE A 58 21.67 36.02 -18.07
N LEU A 59 21.02 35.77 -16.93
CA LEU A 59 20.43 36.81 -16.09
C LEU A 59 21.53 37.61 -15.39
N GLN A 60 21.53 38.94 -15.57
CA GLN A 60 22.53 39.84 -14.97
C GLN A 60 21.96 40.65 -13.80
N SER A 61 20.76 41.22 -13.95
CA SER A 61 20.11 42.01 -12.90
C SER A 61 18.59 42.02 -13.02
N LEU A 62 17.92 42.19 -11.88
CA LEU A 62 16.47 42.32 -11.77
C LEU A 62 16.11 43.65 -11.12
N ASN A 63 15.41 44.52 -11.85
CA ASN A 63 15.08 45.88 -11.43
C ASN A 63 16.31 46.71 -10.99
N GLY A 64 17.46 46.47 -11.61
CA GLY A 64 18.72 47.14 -11.30
C GLY A 64 19.57 46.42 -10.24
N GLU A 65 18.99 45.49 -9.48
CA GLU A 65 19.72 44.70 -8.48
C GLU A 65 20.46 43.52 -9.13
N PRO A 66 21.77 43.32 -8.87
CA PRO A 66 22.55 42.23 -9.45
C PRO A 66 21.98 40.84 -9.13
N LEU A 67 22.15 39.90 -10.07
CA LEU A 67 21.81 38.48 -9.92
C LEU A 67 23.08 37.60 -9.99
N PRO A 68 23.94 37.62 -8.96
CA PRO A 68 25.17 36.84 -8.97
C PRO A 68 24.92 35.33 -8.88
N ASP A 69 23.84 34.93 -8.22
CA ASP A 69 23.51 33.54 -7.92
C ASP A 69 22.00 33.32 -7.73
N TYR A 70 21.64 32.05 -7.61
CA TYR A 70 20.24 31.63 -7.50
C TYR A 70 19.57 32.11 -6.20
N PRO A 71 20.23 32.09 -5.03
CA PRO A 71 19.71 32.72 -3.81
C PRO A 71 19.33 34.21 -3.98
N ALA A 72 20.15 35.01 -4.66
CA ALA A 72 19.83 36.41 -4.93
C ALA A 72 18.55 36.55 -5.77
N LEU A 73 18.38 35.70 -6.79
CA LEU A 73 17.15 35.66 -7.57
C LEU A 73 15.92 35.31 -6.72
N VAL A 74 16.01 34.25 -5.90
CA VAL A 74 14.93 33.83 -5.01
C VAL A 74 14.55 34.95 -4.04
N ASN A 75 15.54 35.59 -3.43
CA ASN A 75 15.32 36.68 -2.48
C ASN A 75 14.63 37.88 -3.15
N LEU A 76 15.12 38.33 -4.31
CA LEU A 76 14.52 39.45 -5.03
C LEU A 76 13.10 39.14 -5.52
N MET A 77 12.84 37.90 -5.94
CA MET A 77 11.52 37.45 -6.39
C MET A 77 10.51 37.27 -5.25
N SER A 78 10.96 36.99 -4.02
CA SER A 78 10.08 36.66 -2.87
C SER A 78 9.04 37.76 -2.53
N THR A 79 9.40 39.02 -2.79
CA THR A 79 8.55 40.20 -2.53
C THR A 79 7.67 40.59 -3.72
N LYS A 80 7.95 40.08 -4.92
CA LYS A 80 7.27 40.49 -6.15
C LYS A 80 5.91 39.82 -6.28
N ARG A 81 4.98 40.54 -6.90
CA ARG A 81 3.59 40.14 -7.12
C ARG A 81 3.22 40.32 -8.59
N ALA A 82 2.18 39.60 -9.00
CA ALA A 82 1.60 39.75 -10.33
C ALA A 82 1.23 41.22 -10.59
N GLY A 83 1.63 41.74 -11.75
CA GLY A 83 1.40 43.13 -12.14
C GLY A 83 2.51 44.11 -11.75
N ASP A 84 3.41 43.76 -10.83
CA ASP A 84 4.60 44.57 -10.51
C ASP A 84 5.45 44.79 -11.77
N LYS A 85 6.05 45.97 -11.89
CA LYS A 85 6.97 46.26 -13.01
C LYS A 85 8.23 45.40 -12.89
N VAL A 86 8.68 44.88 -14.03
CA VAL A 86 9.95 44.14 -14.14
C VAL A 86 10.83 44.74 -15.24
N VAL A 87 12.10 44.92 -14.92
CA VAL A 87 13.19 45.25 -15.82
C VAL A 87 14.28 44.20 -15.59
N LEU A 88 14.46 43.29 -16.53
CA LEU A 88 15.44 42.21 -16.44
C LEU A 88 16.57 42.49 -17.43
N SER A 89 17.79 42.62 -16.92
CA SER A 89 18.98 42.72 -17.77
C SER A 89 19.51 41.33 -18.03
N VAL A 90 19.68 40.98 -19.31
CA VAL A 90 20.22 39.66 -19.73
C VAL A 90 21.38 39.82 -20.71
N LEU A 91 22.35 38.94 -20.63
CA LEU A 91 23.38 38.78 -21.65
C LEU A 91 22.89 37.78 -22.69
N ARG A 92 22.75 38.22 -23.94
CA ARG A 92 22.35 37.40 -25.09
C ARG A 92 23.35 37.61 -26.21
N ASN A 93 24.01 36.54 -26.66
CA ASN A 93 25.01 36.59 -27.73
C ASN A 93 26.10 37.67 -27.50
N GLY A 94 26.58 37.79 -26.26
CA GLY A 94 27.62 38.75 -25.87
C GLY A 94 27.16 40.21 -25.74
N LYS A 95 25.87 40.50 -25.92
CA LYS A 95 25.29 41.85 -25.74
C LYS A 95 24.31 41.87 -24.56
N THR A 96 24.42 42.89 -23.72
CA THR A 96 23.43 43.13 -22.65
C THR A 96 22.17 43.75 -23.25
N LEU A 97 21.02 43.14 -22.94
CA LEU A 97 19.69 43.60 -23.30
C LEU A 97 18.89 43.90 -22.04
N GLN A 98 18.08 44.95 -22.05
CA GLN A 98 17.09 45.22 -20.99
C GLN A 98 15.69 44.86 -21.48
N LEU A 99 15.08 43.89 -20.81
CA LEU A 99 13.73 43.40 -21.09
C LEU A 99 12.77 44.01 -20.07
N LYS A 100 11.73 44.70 -20.53
CA LYS A 100 10.81 45.44 -19.66
C LYS A 100 9.39 44.90 -19.81
N GLY A 101 8.69 44.77 -18.70
CA GLY A 101 7.31 44.28 -18.69
C GLY A 101 6.68 44.35 -17.32
N LYS A 102 5.77 43.42 -17.06
CA LYS A 102 5.18 43.19 -15.75
C LYS A 102 5.39 41.73 -15.35
N PHE A 103 5.47 41.46 -14.05
CA PHE A 103 5.49 40.09 -13.58
C PHE A 103 4.13 39.43 -13.81
N SER A 104 4.16 38.21 -14.33
CA SER A 104 3.04 37.28 -14.28
C SER A 104 2.99 36.59 -12.92
N GLY A 105 1.78 36.34 -12.43
CA GLY A 105 1.58 35.54 -11.23
C GLY A 105 1.93 34.06 -11.46
N LYS A 106 2.22 33.34 -10.38
CA LYS A 106 2.26 31.89 -10.39
C LYS A 106 0.96 31.31 -10.97
N PRO A 107 1.02 30.23 -11.75
CA PRO A 107 -0.17 29.58 -12.27
C PRO A 107 -1.11 29.13 -11.15
N LEU A 108 -2.40 29.17 -11.45
CA LEU A 108 -3.44 28.60 -10.60
C LEU A 108 -3.44 27.08 -10.81
N GLU A 109 -3.62 26.34 -9.72
CA GLU A 109 -3.87 24.90 -9.79
C GLU A 109 -5.15 24.63 -10.58
N THR A 110 -5.11 23.59 -11.41
CA THR A 110 -6.26 23.12 -12.18
C THR A 110 -6.55 21.67 -11.84
N SER A 111 -7.80 21.24 -12.02
CA SER A 111 -8.21 19.86 -11.79
C SER A 111 -9.25 19.45 -12.83
N ALA A 112 -9.10 18.24 -13.38
CA ALA A 112 -10.10 17.67 -14.28
C ALA A 112 -11.38 17.26 -13.52
N VAL A 113 -11.26 16.91 -12.23
CA VAL A 113 -12.31 16.29 -11.42
C VAL A 113 -12.94 17.22 -10.37
N SER A 114 -12.41 18.42 -10.19
CA SER A 114 -12.95 19.44 -9.28
C SER A 114 -12.91 20.85 -9.82
N GLU A 115 -13.73 21.71 -9.23
CA GLU A 115 -13.53 23.15 -9.24
C GLU A 115 -12.44 23.49 -8.20
N VAL A 116 -11.37 24.16 -8.62
CA VAL A 116 -10.32 24.65 -7.74
C VAL A 116 -10.55 26.12 -7.42
N ILE A 117 -10.78 26.44 -6.15
CA ILE A 117 -11.16 27.76 -5.67
C ILE A 117 -10.02 28.31 -4.82
N TYR A 118 -9.48 29.45 -5.24
CA TYR A 118 -8.50 30.22 -4.47
C TYR A 118 -9.22 31.27 -3.63
N ASP A 119 -9.09 31.13 -2.33
CA ASP A 119 -9.75 31.98 -1.34
C ASP A 119 -8.71 32.49 -0.32
N GLN A 120 -9.17 33.14 0.73
CA GLN A 120 -8.36 33.63 1.81
C GLN A 120 -9.11 33.52 3.15
N ALA A 121 -8.34 33.56 4.24
CA ALA A 121 -8.86 33.62 5.60
C ALA A 121 -8.03 34.61 6.44
N ALA A 122 -8.73 35.39 7.28
CA ALA A 122 -8.06 36.33 8.18
C ALA A 122 -7.22 35.58 9.22
N TYR A 123 -6.01 36.07 9.46
CA TYR A 123 -5.10 35.51 10.46
C TYR A 123 -4.18 36.61 10.99
N LYS A 124 -4.23 36.85 12.29
CA LYS A 124 -3.53 37.97 12.94
C LYS A 124 -3.83 39.29 12.19
N GLN A 125 -2.79 40.00 11.74
CA GLN A 125 -2.92 41.27 11.01
C GLN A 125 -3.04 41.09 9.48
N GLY A 126 -3.13 39.84 9.01
CA GLY A 126 -3.01 39.50 7.61
C GLY A 126 -4.07 38.51 7.12
N GLN A 127 -3.75 37.89 5.99
CA GLN A 127 -4.61 36.95 5.28
C GLN A 127 -3.78 35.75 4.83
N LEU A 128 -4.25 34.56 5.18
CA LEU A 128 -3.70 33.29 4.72
C LEU A 128 -4.33 32.90 3.38
N ARG A 129 -3.54 32.33 2.49
CA ARG A 129 -4.04 31.74 1.25
C ARG A 129 -4.74 30.42 1.55
N VAL A 130 -5.97 30.27 1.04
CA VAL A 130 -6.78 29.05 1.11
C VAL A 130 -6.98 28.50 -0.30
N ILE A 131 -6.86 27.19 -0.46
CA ILE A 131 -7.09 26.46 -1.71
C ILE A 131 -8.12 25.37 -1.42
N ILE A 132 -9.27 25.45 -2.09
CA ILE A 132 -10.38 24.52 -1.94
C ILE A 132 -10.55 23.76 -3.24
N ASN A 133 -10.56 22.43 -3.18
CA ASN A 133 -10.95 21.59 -4.30
C ASN A 133 -12.37 21.07 -4.02
N ARG A 134 -13.33 21.53 -4.81
CA ARG A 134 -14.74 21.19 -4.68
C ARG A 134 -15.14 20.17 -5.76
N PRO A 135 -15.58 18.96 -5.39
CA PRO A 135 -16.15 18.01 -6.35
C PRO A 135 -17.35 18.61 -7.08
N LYS A 136 -17.52 18.28 -8.36
CA LYS A 136 -18.67 18.70 -9.18
C LYS A 136 -19.94 17.92 -8.80
N LYS A 137 -20.39 18.07 -7.55
CA LYS A 137 -21.60 17.45 -6.97
C LYS A 137 -22.47 18.52 -6.31
N GLU A 138 -23.79 18.34 -6.38
CA GLU A 138 -24.75 19.22 -5.71
C GLU A 138 -24.94 18.86 -4.23
N GLY A 139 -25.48 19.81 -3.46
CA GLY A 139 -25.76 19.65 -2.04
C GLY A 139 -24.58 19.95 -1.10
N LYS A 140 -24.80 19.69 0.20
CA LYS A 140 -23.75 19.76 1.22
C LYS A 140 -22.92 18.47 1.21
N LEU A 141 -21.60 18.62 1.12
CA LEU A 141 -20.65 17.53 0.92
C LEU A 141 -19.82 17.29 2.20
N PRO A 142 -19.37 16.05 2.46
CA PRO A 142 -18.34 15.81 3.47
C PRO A 142 -17.05 16.53 3.08
N ALA A 143 -16.21 16.84 4.06
CA ALA A 143 -15.01 17.62 3.81
C ALA A 143 -13.78 17.13 4.56
N MET A 144 -12.60 17.37 3.98
CA MET A 144 -11.30 17.02 4.56
C MET A 144 -10.40 18.27 4.65
N LEU A 145 -9.91 18.57 5.86
CA LEU A 145 -8.84 19.54 6.09
C LEU A 145 -7.49 18.80 6.04
N PHE A 146 -6.61 19.16 5.11
CA PHE A 146 -5.28 18.55 5.00
C PHE A 146 -4.20 19.39 5.70
N ILE A 147 -3.42 18.76 6.58
CA ILE A 147 -2.34 19.37 7.35
C ILE A 147 -1.01 18.68 6.98
N PRO A 148 -0.08 19.37 6.28
CA PRO A 148 1.20 18.81 5.86
C PRO A 148 2.20 18.68 7.03
N GLY A 149 3.38 18.12 6.75
CA GLY A 149 4.51 18.10 7.69
C GLY A 149 5.09 19.50 7.98
N TYR A 150 6.12 19.58 8.83
CA TYR A 150 6.61 20.82 9.44
C TYR A 150 7.30 21.82 8.48
N THR A 151 7.70 21.37 7.29
CA THR A 151 8.50 22.17 6.37
C THR A 151 7.78 23.45 5.91
N CYS A 152 8.55 24.52 5.73
CA CYS A 152 8.06 25.82 5.25
C CYS A 152 8.07 25.90 3.71
N SER A 153 7.31 25.02 3.08
CA SER A 153 7.14 24.96 1.62
C SER A 153 5.68 25.20 1.24
N SER A 154 5.48 25.96 0.16
CA SER A 154 4.15 26.25 -0.37
C SER A 154 3.45 24.95 -0.81
N ILE A 155 2.15 24.85 -0.53
CA ILE A 155 1.28 23.75 -0.99
C ILE A 155 0.40 24.14 -2.18
N ASP A 156 0.62 25.34 -2.71
CA ASP A 156 0.01 25.91 -3.91
C ASP A 156 0.60 25.31 -5.19
N ASN A 157 -0.29 24.91 -6.11
CA ASN A 157 0.03 24.46 -7.48
C ASN A 157 1.15 23.42 -7.53
N LEU A 158 1.00 22.38 -6.70
CA LEU A 158 1.91 21.24 -6.69
C LEU A 158 1.75 20.41 -7.98
N PRO A 159 2.84 19.86 -8.54
CA PRO A 159 2.76 19.05 -9.76
C PRO A 159 2.01 17.73 -9.53
N ASP A 160 1.47 17.14 -10.60
CA ASP A 160 0.62 15.93 -10.53
C ASP A 160 1.32 14.69 -9.94
N TYR A 161 2.65 14.63 -10.03
CA TYR A 161 3.41 13.56 -9.40
C TYR A 161 3.60 13.75 -7.89
N HIS A 162 3.38 14.96 -7.35
CA HIS A 162 3.62 15.24 -5.94
C HIS A 162 2.63 14.47 -5.04
N PRO A 163 3.08 13.83 -3.94
CA PRO A 163 2.22 13.01 -3.09
C PRO A 163 1.02 13.77 -2.54
N TYR A 164 1.21 15.00 -2.05
CA TYR A 164 0.08 15.82 -1.58
C TYR A 164 -0.94 16.15 -2.68
N LYS A 165 -0.52 16.33 -3.93
CA LYS A 165 -1.45 16.55 -5.05
C LYS A 165 -2.27 15.29 -5.30
N ARG A 166 -1.62 14.12 -5.34
CA ARG A 166 -2.29 12.81 -5.50
C ARG A 166 -3.26 12.49 -4.36
N ILE A 167 -2.92 12.85 -3.12
CA ILE A 167 -3.79 12.71 -1.94
C ILE A 167 -5.06 13.56 -2.10
N ILE A 168 -4.89 14.84 -2.44
CA ILE A 168 -6.02 15.77 -2.62
C ILE A 168 -6.91 15.32 -3.78
N ASP A 169 -6.33 14.95 -4.92
CA ASP A 169 -7.08 14.44 -6.07
C ASP A 169 -7.87 13.16 -5.72
N ALA A 170 -7.28 12.25 -4.96
CA ALA A 170 -7.96 11.03 -4.50
C ALA A 170 -9.16 11.35 -3.61
N TYR A 171 -9.02 12.27 -2.65
CA TYR A 171 -10.10 12.64 -1.73
C TYR A 171 -11.23 13.37 -2.44
N VAL A 172 -10.90 14.27 -3.36
CA VAL A 172 -11.86 14.93 -4.23
C VAL A 172 -12.61 13.93 -5.11
N ALA A 173 -11.90 12.97 -5.72
CA ALA A 173 -12.52 11.90 -6.51
C ALA A 173 -13.44 11.03 -5.65
N GLY A 174 -13.11 10.83 -4.37
CA GLY A 174 -13.95 10.20 -3.36
C GLY A 174 -15.19 11.01 -2.96
N GLY A 175 -15.33 12.26 -3.44
CA GLY A 175 -16.48 13.12 -3.20
C GLY A 175 -16.34 14.06 -2.00
N TYR A 176 -15.14 14.23 -1.45
CA TYR A 176 -14.88 15.17 -0.37
C TYR A 176 -14.51 16.55 -0.91
N VAL A 177 -15.04 17.60 -0.28
CA VAL A 177 -14.46 18.94 -0.39
C VAL A 177 -13.14 18.93 0.37
N THR A 178 -12.02 19.20 -0.29
CA THR A 178 -10.73 19.30 0.40
C THR A 178 -10.34 20.75 0.57
N LEU A 179 -9.87 21.13 1.76
CA LEU A 179 -9.28 22.44 2.02
C LEU A 179 -7.81 22.28 2.41
N ARG A 180 -6.97 23.02 1.71
CA ARG A 180 -5.57 23.30 2.04
C ARG A 180 -5.46 24.77 2.42
N ILE A 181 -4.82 25.06 3.55
CA ILE A 181 -4.45 26.42 3.93
C ILE A 181 -2.93 26.53 3.98
N GLU A 182 -2.38 27.56 3.35
CA GLU A 182 -0.95 27.83 3.41
C GLU A 182 -0.55 28.13 4.86
N LYS A 183 0.67 27.72 5.23
CA LYS A 183 1.25 28.22 6.49
C LYS A 183 1.53 29.71 6.36
N SER A 184 1.54 30.40 7.49
CA SER A 184 1.85 31.82 7.61
C SER A 184 3.07 32.21 6.77
N GLY A 185 2.93 33.26 5.94
CA GLY A 185 3.99 33.77 5.05
C GLY A 185 4.21 32.99 3.74
N LEU A 186 3.64 31.79 3.60
CA LEU A 186 3.75 30.95 2.40
C LEU A 186 2.65 31.24 1.38
N GLY A 187 2.84 30.72 0.16
CA GLY A 187 1.95 30.98 -0.97
C GLY A 187 1.72 32.47 -1.20
N ASP A 188 0.48 32.85 -1.44
CA ASP A 188 0.09 34.26 -1.62
C ASP A 188 -0.28 34.97 -0.31
N SER A 189 -0.04 34.35 0.85
CA SER A 189 -0.38 34.97 2.15
C SER A 189 0.26 36.35 2.29
N GLN A 190 -0.47 37.29 2.89
CA GLN A 190 -0.07 38.70 3.00
C GLN A 190 -0.18 39.18 4.44
N ASN A 191 0.79 39.97 4.88
CA ASN A 191 0.85 40.59 6.21
C ASN A 191 0.75 39.57 7.38
N THR A 192 1.27 38.38 7.16
CA THR A 192 1.38 37.32 8.17
C THR A 192 2.87 37.05 8.48
N PRO A 193 3.24 36.64 9.69
CA PRO A 193 4.63 36.31 10.02
C PRO A 193 5.25 35.26 9.06
N PRO A 194 6.55 35.30 8.77
CA PRO A 194 7.23 34.23 8.02
C PRO A 194 7.07 32.86 8.69
N CYS A 195 6.88 31.80 7.90
CA CYS A 195 6.68 30.45 8.41
C CYS A 195 7.80 30.00 9.34
N GLU A 196 9.06 30.24 8.97
CA GLU A 196 10.20 29.82 9.79
C GLU A 196 10.32 30.58 11.13
N SER A 197 9.59 31.68 11.31
CA SER A 197 9.52 32.42 12.58
C SER A 197 8.40 31.97 13.50
N CYS A 198 7.40 31.24 12.97
CA CYS A 198 6.23 30.79 13.71
C CYS A 198 6.57 29.58 14.61
N ASP A 199 6.08 29.62 15.86
CA ASP A 199 6.14 28.49 16.79
C ASP A 199 5.00 27.48 16.53
N LEU A 200 4.86 26.45 17.37
CA LEU A 200 3.87 25.40 17.17
C LEU A 200 2.45 25.90 17.45
N LYS A 201 2.28 26.79 18.43
CA LYS A 201 0.98 27.38 18.76
C LYS A 201 0.44 28.23 17.62
N ASP A 202 1.32 29.02 17.00
CA ASP A 202 1.01 29.77 15.78
C ASP A 202 0.56 28.84 14.65
N GLU A 203 1.23 27.68 14.50
CA GLU A 203 0.86 26.70 13.47
C GLU A 203 -0.49 26.03 13.76
N ILE A 204 -0.79 25.71 15.03
CA ILE A 204 -2.11 25.21 15.46
C ILE A 204 -3.20 26.25 15.14
N GLU A 205 -2.99 27.53 15.51
CA GLU A 205 -3.94 28.62 15.22
C GLU A 205 -4.15 28.78 13.71
N ASN A 206 -3.08 28.70 12.91
CA ASN A 206 -3.15 28.74 11.44
C ASN A 206 -4.08 27.65 10.89
N PHE A 207 -3.97 26.41 11.36
CA PHE A 207 -4.81 25.32 10.87
C PHE A 207 -6.22 25.34 11.48
N GLU A 208 -6.38 25.91 12.68
CA GLU A 208 -7.70 26.21 13.25
C GLU A 208 -8.47 27.20 12.37
N VAL A 209 -7.81 28.26 11.87
CA VAL A 209 -8.38 29.18 10.87
C VAL A 209 -8.82 28.43 9.62
N GLY A 210 -8.04 27.44 9.15
CA GLY A 210 -8.42 26.57 8.05
C GLY A 210 -9.68 25.74 8.32
N LEU A 211 -9.79 25.17 9.53
CA LEU A 211 -10.98 24.44 9.96
C LEU A 211 -12.23 25.34 10.04
N GLN A 212 -12.09 26.55 10.58
CA GLN A 212 -13.17 27.54 10.65
C GLN A 212 -13.61 27.98 9.25
N LYS A 213 -12.66 28.22 8.35
CA LYS A 213 -12.94 28.51 6.95
C LYS A 213 -13.73 27.38 6.31
N LEU A 214 -13.30 26.13 6.49
CA LEU A 214 -14.00 24.96 5.94
C LEU A 214 -15.45 24.88 6.44
N ARG A 215 -15.69 25.15 7.74
CA ARG A 215 -17.03 25.18 8.34
C ARG A 215 -17.93 26.31 7.80
N SER A 216 -17.33 27.42 7.38
CA SER A 216 -18.07 28.57 6.83
C SER A 216 -18.61 28.35 5.42
N LEU A 217 -18.12 27.33 4.70
CA LEU A 217 -18.49 27.09 3.30
C LEU A 217 -19.94 26.56 3.23
N PRO A 218 -20.83 27.17 2.43
CA PRO A 218 -22.25 26.83 2.41
C PRO A 218 -22.55 25.42 1.88
N TYR A 219 -21.62 24.84 1.11
CA TYR A 219 -21.70 23.51 0.51
C TYR A 219 -20.94 22.44 1.30
N VAL A 220 -20.46 22.74 2.51
CA VAL A 220 -19.86 21.75 3.42
C VAL A 220 -20.90 21.31 4.45
N ASP A 221 -21.00 19.99 4.66
CA ASP A 221 -21.69 19.41 5.80
C ASP A 221 -20.77 19.47 7.02
N THR A 222 -21.04 20.39 7.94
CA THR A 222 -20.19 20.63 9.12
C THR A 222 -20.15 19.47 10.11
N THR A 223 -21.09 18.52 9.99
CA THR A 223 -21.11 17.29 10.80
C THR A 223 -20.21 16.19 10.22
N LYS A 224 -19.72 16.36 8.98
CA LYS A 224 -18.94 15.37 8.22
C LYS A 224 -17.57 15.90 7.81
N ILE A 225 -16.92 16.60 8.74
CA ILE A 225 -15.55 17.09 8.55
C ILE A 225 -14.57 16.06 9.11
N ILE A 226 -13.52 15.77 8.35
CA ILE A 226 -12.39 14.94 8.74
C ILE A 226 -11.11 15.79 8.68
N ILE A 227 -10.22 15.65 9.67
CA ILE A 227 -8.88 16.27 9.64
C ILE A 227 -7.87 15.20 9.23
N VAL A 228 -7.01 15.49 8.26
CA VAL A 228 -5.97 14.59 7.76
C VAL A 228 -4.60 15.21 8.03
N GLY A 229 -3.80 14.57 8.89
CA GLY A 229 -2.47 15.03 9.30
C GLY A 229 -1.36 14.14 8.78
N HIS A 230 -0.39 14.72 8.07
CA HIS A 230 0.82 14.02 7.64
C HIS A 230 2.02 14.42 8.51
N SER A 231 2.81 13.47 9.01
CA SER A 231 4.04 13.78 9.74
C SER A 231 3.73 14.65 10.96
N MET A 232 4.29 15.86 11.03
CA MET A 232 3.96 16.85 12.07
C MET A 232 2.48 17.28 12.07
N GLY A 233 1.80 17.19 10.93
CA GLY A 233 0.35 17.34 10.87
C GLY A 233 -0.40 16.33 11.74
N GLY A 234 0.21 15.17 12.04
CA GLY A 234 -0.32 14.19 12.99
C GLY A 234 -0.20 14.59 14.46
N ILE A 235 0.60 15.61 14.78
CA ILE A 235 0.66 16.27 16.10
C ILE A 235 -0.34 17.44 16.18
N VAL A 236 -0.48 18.20 15.09
CA VAL A 236 -1.41 19.33 14.99
C VAL A 236 -2.88 18.89 14.92
N ALA A 237 -3.19 17.86 14.12
CA ALA A 237 -4.56 17.35 13.96
C ALA A 237 -5.27 16.97 15.27
N PRO A 238 -4.66 16.20 16.20
CA PRO A 238 -5.28 15.90 17.48
C PRO A 238 -5.45 17.15 18.35
N ALA A 239 -4.51 18.12 18.31
CA ALA A 239 -4.64 19.38 19.04
C ALA A 239 -5.87 20.20 18.60
N LEU A 240 -6.18 20.20 17.30
CA LEU A 240 -7.42 20.79 16.78
C LEU A 240 -8.64 19.98 17.24
N SER A 241 -8.64 18.67 16.99
CA SER A 241 -9.82 17.82 17.24
C SER A 241 -10.18 17.70 18.73
N ALA A 242 -9.23 17.95 19.64
CA ALA A 242 -9.44 17.98 21.07
C ALA A 242 -10.36 19.14 21.51
N ASN A 243 -10.37 20.25 20.76
CA ASN A 243 -11.15 21.46 21.09
C ASN A 243 -12.25 21.74 20.06
N HIS A 244 -12.20 21.10 18.89
CA HIS A 244 -13.16 21.30 17.82
C HIS A 244 -13.73 19.94 17.36
N PRO A 245 -15.00 19.65 17.68
CA PRO A 245 -15.63 18.40 17.25
C PRO A 245 -15.60 18.25 15.73
N VAL A 246 -15.10 17.11 15.27
CA VAL A 246 -15.05 16.67 13.87
C VAL A 246 -15.46 15.20 13.81
N ALA A 247 -15.89 14.72 12.64
CA ALA A 247 -16.34 13.34 12.47
C ALA A 247 -15.18 12.35 12.59
N GLY A 248 -14.02 12.72 12.03
CA GLY A 248 -12.85 11.85 11.98
C GLY A 248 -11.51 12.60 12.00
N VAL A 249 -10.46 11.89 12.42
CA VAL A 249 -9.06 12.29 12.28
C VAL A 249 -8.29 11.15 11.64
N ILE A 250 -7.54 11.44 10.59
CA ILE A 250 -6.64 10.51 9.92
C ILE A 250 -5.21 11.02 10.11
N VAL A 251 -4.28 10.16 10.54
CA VAL A 251 -2.86 10.51 10.63
C VAL A 251 -1.99 9.50 9.92
N TYR A 252 -0.97 9.97 9.19
CA TYR A 252 0.01 9.13 8.51
C TYR A 252 1.43 9.51 8.94
N GLY A 253 2.23 8.50 9.30
CA GLY A 253 3.66 8.65 9.55
C GLY A 253 3.95 9.67 10.63
N THR A 254 3.44 9.47 11.85
CA THR A 254 3.56 10.42 12.97
C THR A 254 4.15 9.75 14.22
N THR A 255 4.24 10.48 15.33
CA THR A 255 4.75 9.95 16.60
C THR A 255 3.79 10.21 17.76
N ALA A 256 3.92 9.40 18.81
CA ALA A 256 3.17 9.51 20.06
C ALA A 256 4.04 9.88 21.26
N LYS A 257 5.36 9.75 21.14
CA LYS A 257 6.31 10.03 22.21
C LYS A 257 6.76 11.49 22.20
N SER A 258 7.46 11.88 23.26
CA SER A 258 8.03 13.23 23.34
C SER A 258 9.07 13.47 22.25
N TRP A 259 9.25 14.72 21.83
CA TRP A 259 10.22 15.05 20.79
C TRP A 259 11.66 14.65 21.16
N PHE A 260 12.01 14.80 22.43
CA PHE A 260 13.29 14.36 23.00
C PHE A 260 13.54 12.86 22.74
N GLU A 261 12.58 12.00 23.06
CA GLU A 261 12.72 10.54 22.84
C GLU A 261 12.74 10.21 21.34
N TYR A 262 11.84 10.81 20.58
CA TYR A 262 11.73 10.62 19.14
C TYR A 262 13.03 10.99 18.43
N GLN A 263 13.60 12.14 18.74
CA GLN A 263 14.78 12.65 18.06
C GLN A 263 15.99 11.74 18.26
N LEU A 264 16.23 11.28 19.50
CA LEU A 264 17.33 10.36 19.81
C LEU A 264 17.18 9.02 19.07
N GLU A 265 15.97 8.48 19.04
CA GLU A 265 15.70 7.22 18.33
C GLU A 265 15.75 7.40 16.80
N MET A 266 15.32 8.56 16.28
CA MET A 266 15.42 8.90 14.87
C MET A 266 16.87 8.95 14.41
N TYR A 267 17.76 9.63 15.15
CA TYR A 267 19.19 9.66 14.79
C TYR A 267 19.79 8.26 14.87
N ARG A 268 19.32 7.46 15.83
CA ARG A 268 19.75 6.09 15.98
C ARG A 268 19.41 5.27 14.72
N VAL A 269 18.17 5.32 14.25
CA VAL A 269 17.75 4.60 13.03
C VAL A 269 18.46 5.14 11.80
N GLN A 270 18.51 6.46 11.61
CA GLN A 270 19.04 7.04 10.37
C GLN A 270 20.56 6.92 10.25
N ASN A 271 21.32 7.01 11.34
CA ASN A 271 22.78 6.80 11.31
C ASN A 271 23.13 5.35 10.95
N GLU A 272 22.36 4.37 11.44
CA GLU A 272 22.50 2.97 11.03
C GLU A 272 22.20 2.80 9.52
N LEU A 273 21.12 3.40 9.02
CA LEU A 273 20.77 3.37 7.59
C LEU A 273 21.81 4.09 6.71
N ALA A 274 22.49 5.10 7.25
CA ALA A 274 23.61 5.77 6.61
C ALA A 274 24.87 4.89 6.50
N GLY A 275 24.91 3.75 7.19
CA GLY A 275 26.09 2.87 7.25
C GLY A 275 27.19 3.41 8.14
N MET A 276 26.86 4.25 9.13
CA MET A 276 27.80 4.73 10.14
C MET A 276 28.38 3.56 10.94
N GLU A 277 29.67 3.63 11.29
CA GLU A 277 30.32 2.58 12.06
C GLU A 277 29.68 2.48 13.47
N PRO A 278 29.40 1.27 14.01
CA PRO A 278 28.66 1.10 15.25
C PRO A 278 29.20 1.86 16.49
N LEU A 279 30.52 2.01 16.68
CA LEU A 279 31.05 2.77 17.82
C LEU A 279 30.90 4.29 17.59
N GLU A 280 31.14 4.77 16.38
CA GLU A 280 30.88 6.17 15.99
C GLU A 280 29.39 6.52 16.14
N TYR A 281 28.52 5.64 15.68
CA TYR A 281 27.07 5.75 15.82
C TYR A 281 26.65 5.86 17.29
N GLU A 282 27.10 4.96 18.16
CA GLU A 282 26.76 4.99 19.58
C GLU A 282 27.29 6.26 20.26
N GLN A 283 28.50 6.71 19.90
CA GLN A 283 29.04 7.97 20.40
C GLN A 283 28.22 9.18 19.93
N SER A 284 27.76 9.21 18.68
CA SER A 284 26.94 10.28 18.14
C SER A 284 25.61 10.45 18.89
N ILE A 285 25.01 9.35 19.34
CA ILE A 285 23.79 9.38 20.16
C ILE A 285 24.11 9.87 21.58
N ARG A 286 25.27 9.49 22.13
CA ARG A 286 25.71 9.96 23.45
C ARG A 286 25.94 11.46 23.50
N ASP A 287 26.58 12.00 22.47
CA ASP A 287 26.82 13.43 22.32
C ASP A 287 25.50 14.23 22.25
N GLN A 288 24.44 13.58 21.79
CA GLN A 288 23.11 14.17 21.74
C GLN A 288 22.33 14.10 23.06
N TYR A 289 22.59 13.17 23.99
CA TYR A 289 21.79 13.06 25.22
C TYR A 289 21.82 14.33 26.08
N GLU A 290 23.02 14.80 26.42
CA GLU A 290 23.19 16.00 27.26
C GLU A 290 22.62 17.22 26.53
N LEU A 291 22.92 17.38 25.24
CA LEU A 291 22.47 18.50 24.43
C LEU A 291 20.94 18.57 24.34
N ASN A 292 20.28 17.44 24.03
CA ASN A 292 18.83 17.33 23.97
C ASN A 292 18.21 17.64 25.34
N TYR A 293 18.76 17.09 26.43
CA TYR A 293 18.20 17.28 27.77
C TYR A 293 18.27 18.76 28.19
N ARG A 294 19.42 19.41 28.02
CA ARG A 294 19.61 20.82 28.36
C ARG A 294 18.72 21.74 27.53
N PHE A 295 18.58 21.47 26.23
CA PHE A 295 17.73 22.27 25.35
C PHE A 295 16.22 22.06 25.60
N PHE A 296 15.77 20.81 25.63
CA PHE A 296 14.35 20.46 25.67
C PHE A 296 13.78 20.46 27.09
N VAL A 297 14.55 20.06 28.10
CA VAL A 297 14.07 19.93 29.49
C VAL A 297 14.50 21.11 30.33
N GLU A 298 15.79 21.46 30.36
CA GLU A 298 16.29 22.60 31.15
C GLU A 298 16.04 23.96 30.48
N LYS A 299 15.57 23.95 29.23
CA LYS A 299 15.22 25.15 28.44
C LYS A 299 16.40 26.11 28.23
N GLU A 300 17.62 25.59 28.24
CA GLU A 300 18.81 26.38 27.96
C GLU A 300 18.85 26.87 26.51
N SER A 301 19.24 28.12 26.30
CA SER A 301 19.24 28.75 24.96
C SER A 301 20.27 28.13 24.02
N LEU A 302 19.98 28.14 22.70
CA LEU A 302 20.91 27.66 21.68
C LEU A 302 22.26 28.40 21.71
N ALA A 303 22.24 29.71 21.98
CA ALA A 303 23.46 30.51 22.10
C ALA A 303 24.35 30.10 23.29
N GLU A 304 23.75 29.69 24.41
CA GLU A 304 24.51 29.20 25.57
C GLU A 304 25.09 27.81 25.28
N LEU A 305 24.30 26.92 24.70
CA LEU A 305 24.74 25.58 24.31
C LEU A 305 25.88 25.62 23.27
N ALA A 306 25.82 26.57 22.33
CA ALA A 306 26.83 26.77 21.29
C ALA A 306 28.17 27.33 21.81
N LYS A 307 28.28 27.75 23.09
CA LYS A 307 29.59 28.14 23.66
C LYS A 307 30.55 26.95 23.81
N ASP A 308 30.02 25.72 23.86
CA ASP A 308 30.80 24.49 23.82
C ASP A 308 31.03 24.08 22.35
N PRO A 309 32.27 24.09 21.83
CA PRO A 309 32.54 23.81 20.42
C PRO A 309 32.03 22.44 19.95
N LYS A 310 31.95 21.44 20.84
CA LYS A 310 31.41 20.13 20.47
C LYS A 310 29.90 20.18 20.27
N LYS A 311 29.19 20.89 21.15
CA LYS A 311 27.74 21.08 21.05
C LYS A 311 27.38 21.96 19.86
N GLU A 312 28.15 23.02 19.60
CA GLU A 312 28.00 23.88 18.41
C GLU A 312 28.12 23.06 17.11
N ALA A 313 29.08 22.14 17.04
CA ALA A 313 29.26 21.27 15.89
C ALA A 313 28.03 20.38 15.65
N VAL A 314 27.46 19.78 16.71
CA VAL A 314 26.22 18.97 16.62
C VAL A 314 25.03 19.84 16.21
N LEU A 315 24.83 20.99 16.87
CA LEU A 315 23.76 21.93 16.56
C LEU A 315 23.80 22.36 15.09
N THR A 316 24.97 22.70 14.57
CA THR A 316 25.12 23.17 13.19
C THR A 316 24.97 22.03 12.19
N SER A 317 25.65 20.90 12.38
CA SER A 317 25.70 19.81 11.40
C SER A 317 24.45 18.92 11.40
N GLN A 318 23.86 18.67 12.56
CA GLN A 318 22.76 17.71 12.71
C GLN A 318 21.42 18.42 12.91
N TRP A 319 21.39 19.54 13.64
CA TRP A 319 20.15 20.28 13.92
C TRP A 319 19.92 21.45 12.97
N MET A 320 20.83 21.71 12.04
CA MET A 320 20.75 22.85 11.11
C MET A 320 20.59 24.19 11.84
N TYR A 321 21.30 24.36 12.95
CA TYR A 321 21.28 25.61 13.71
C TYR A 321 21.82 26.76 12.87
N ASN A 322 21.04 27.84 12.78
CA ASN A 322 21.40 29.02 11.98
C ASN A 322 22.32 30.03 12.71
N GLY A 323 22.79 29.70 13.91
CA GLY A 323 23.59 30.61 14.74
C GLY A 323 22.77 31.63 15.54
N VAL A 324 21.43 31.59 15.47
CA VAL A 324 20.56 32.56 16.14
C VAL A 324 19.46 31.88 16.96
N ASP A 325 18.43 31.35 16.29
CA ASP A 325 17.16 30.97 16.92
C ASP A 325 16.41 29.87 16.15
N LYS A 326 16.97 29.34 15.07
CA LYS A 326 16.32 28.31 14.24
C LYS A 326 17.12 27.04 14.20
N ILE A 327 16.40 25.93 14.33
CA ILE A 327 16.88 24.57 14.10
C ILE A 327 15.88 23.86 13.18
N TYR A 328 16.39 22.99 12.33
CA TYR A 328 15.61 22.28 11.30
C TYR A 328 14.78 23.22 10.42
N GLY A 329 15.26 24.44 10.19
CA GLY A 329 14.56 25.46 9.40
C GLY A 329 13.31 26.07 10.06
N ARG A 330 13.10 25.86 11.36
CA ARG A 330 11.98 26.44 12.13
C ARG A 330 12.50 27.13 13.39
N ASN A 331 11.71 28.05 13.93
CA ASN A 331 11.93 28.67 15.23
C ASN A 331 12.18 27.59 16.30
N MET A 332 13.20 27.74 17.13
CA MET A 332 13.56 26.80 18.19
C MET A 332 12.39 26.50 19.15
N GLU A 333 11.52 27.48 19.37
CA GLU A 333 10.36 27.35 20.24
C GLU A 333 9.30 26.41 19.66
N TYR A 334 9.26 26.23 18.33
CA TYR A 334 8.44 25.20 17.68
C TYR A 334 8.73 23.82 18.28
N TRP A 335 10.01 23.46 18.36
CA TRP A 335 10.44 22.14 18.83
C TRP A 335 10.29 21.97 20.34
N ARG A 336 10.55 23.03 21.12
CA ARG A 336 10.29 23.02 22.56
C ARG A 336 8.81 22.84 22.87
N GLN A 337 7.94 23.47 22.10
CA GLN A 337 6.51 23.32 22.27
C GLN A 337 6.02 21.93 21.85
N ILE A 338 6.64 21.29 20.85
CA ILE A 338 6.34 19.88 20.54
C ILE A 338 6.72 19.02 21.75
N GLN A 339 7.91 19.20 22.32
CA GLN A 339 8.33 18.48 23.52
C GLN A 339 7.35 18.64 24.69
N ASP A 340 6.91 19.87 24.95
CA ASP A 340 6.04 20.19 26.09
C ASP A 340 4.57 19.85 25.84
N MET A 341 4.19 19.60 24.59
CA MET A 341 2.82 19.29 24.24
C MET A 341 2.42 17.93 24.82
N PRO A 342 1.27 17.83 25.51
CA PRO A 342 0.79 16.56 26.02
C PRO A 342 0.14 15.74 24.88
N HIS A 343 0.95 15.13 24.02
CA HIS A 343 0.49 14.45 22.79
C HIS A 343 -0.68 13.48 23.03
N LEU A 344 -0.55 12.61 24.03
CA LEU A 344 -1.59 11.63 24.36
C LEU A 344 -2.84 12.25 25.01
N GLU A 345 -2.73 13.40 25.68
CA GLU A 345 -3.89 14.08 26.26
C GLU A 345 -4.79 14.66 25.16
N HIS A 346 -4.22 15.14 24.05
CA HIS A 346 -5.02 15.54 22.89
C HIS A 346 -5.77 14.35 22.27
N TRP A 347 -5.12 13.19 22.15
CA TRP A 347 -5.76 11.96 21.69
C TRP A 347 -6.85 11.46 22.65
N LYS A 348 -6.67 11.62 23.96
CA LYS A 348 -7.71 11.32 24.95
C LYS A 348 -8.93 12.26 24.82
N LYS A 349 -8.70 13.54 24.54
CA LYS A 349 -9.76 14.56 24.47
C LYS A 349 -10.56 14.52 23.17
N THR A 350 -10.02 13.97 22.08
CA THR A 350 -10.73 13.96 20.80
C THR A 350 -12.06 13.19 20.88
N THR A 351 -13.12 13.76 20.33
CA THR A 351 -14.42 13.07 20.14
C THR A 351 -14.56 12.44 18.76
N ALA A 352 -13.57 12.62 17.88
CA ALA A 352 -13.59 12.09 16.53
C ALA A 352 -13.31 10.58 16.49
N ASN A 353 -13.74 9.88 15.45
CA ASN A 353 -13.15 8.57 15.15
C ASN A 353 -11.71 8.77 14.63
N VAL A 354 -10.81 7.82 14.87
CA VAL A 354 -9.39 7.96 14.54
C VAL A 354 -8.91 6.82 13.63
N LEU A 355 -8.27 7.18 12.52
CA LEU A 355 -7.49 6.27 11.69
C LEU A 355 -6.02 6.63 11.79
N VAL A 356 -5.22 5.67 12.26
CA VAL A 356 -3.76 5.78 12.28
C VAL A 356 -3.22 4.94 11.13
N GLN A 357 -2.39 5.54 10.27
CA GLN A 357 -1.78 4.89 9.12
C GLN A 357 -0.26 4.87 9.29
N PHE A 358 0.36 3.70 9.12
CA PHE A 358 1.79 3.47 9.31
C PHE A 358 2.41 2.79 8.08
N GLY A 359 3.50 3.34 7.55
CA GLY A 359 4.30 2.72 6.49
C GLY A 359 5.50 1.96 7.05
N GLU A 360 5.68 0.69 6.70
CA GLU A 360 6.76 -0.15 7.28
C GLU A 360 8.17 0.28 6.87
N SER A 361 8.30 1.07 5.80
CA SER A 361 9.59 1.58 5.29
C SER A 361 9.82 3.05 5.60
N ASP A 362 8.98 3.63 6.45
CA ASP A 362 9.12 5.01 6.89
C ASP A 362 10.33 5.15 7.82
N PHE A 363 11.39 5.84 7.37
CA PHE A 363 12.59 6.09 8.17
C PHE A 363 12.55 7.41 8.97
N GLN A 364 11.46 8.18 8.85
CA GLN A 364 11.24 9.41 9.61
C GLN A 364 10.29 9.14 10.77
N ALA A 365 9.14 8.52 10.51
CA ALA A 365 8.19 8.04 11.52
C ALA A 365 8.21 6.51 11.64
N PHE A 366 9.40 5.98 11.93
CA PHE A 366 9.76 4.56 11.90
C PHE A 366 9.12 3.68 12.99
N SER A 367 8.56 4.29 14.05
CA SER A 367 8.07 3.53 15.20
C SER A 367 6.62 3.09 15.01
N LYS A 368 6.41 1.82 14.67
CA LYS A 368 5.08 1.20 14.72
C LYS A 368 4.47 1.28 16.12
N ALA A 369 5.30 1.17 17.16
CA ALA A 369 4.87 1.21 18.56
C ALA A 369 4.19 2.55 18.92
N ASP A 370 4.64 3.66 18.32
CA ASP A 370 4.00 4.97 18.48
C ASP A 370 2.60 5.00 17.88
N HIS A 371 2.45 4.48 16.67
CA HIS A 371 1.17 4.43 15.98
C HIS A 371 0.17 3.54 16.74
N GLU A 372 0.64 2.40 17.25
CA GLU A 372 -0.16 1.56 18.15
C GLU A 372 -0.48 2.27 19.47
N GLN A 373 0.43 3.10 20.01
CA GLN A 373 0.19 3.85 21.25
C GLN A 373 -0.93 4.87 21.09
N ILE A 374 -1.04 5.53 19.93
CA ILE A 374 -2.18 6.40 19.61
C ILE A 374 -3.47 5.59 19.66
N VAL A 375 -3.53 4.46 18.96
CA VAL A 375 -4.71 3.59 18.92
C VAL A 375 -5.08 3.06 20.29
N ARG A 376 -4.09 2.60 21.08
CA ARG A 376 -4.29 2.15 22.46
C ARG A 376 -4.86 3.27 23.33
N THR A 377 -4.30 4.48 23.23
CA THR A 377 -4.74 5.63 24.01
C THR A 377 -6.19 5.99 23.71
N VAL A 378 -6.54 6.14 22.43
CA VAL A 378 -7.91 6.50 22.02
C VAL A 378 -8.89 5.40 22.42
N ASN A 379 -8.59 4.13 22.12
CA ASN A 379 -9.49 3.02 22.45
C ASN A 379 -9.60 2.73 23.96
N TYR A 380 -8.61 3.10 24.77
CA TYR A 380 -8.72 2.99 26.22
C TYR A 380 -9.81 3.91 26.77
N TYR A 381 -9.87 5.16 26.31
CA TYR A 381 -10.87 6.13 26.75
C TYR A 381 -12.18 6.06 25.96
N ARG A 382 -12.12 5.63 24.70
CA ARG A 382 -13.26 5.52 23.77
C ARG A 382 -13.15 4.23 22.93
N PRO A 383 -13.54 3.08 23.49
CA PRO A 383 -13.39 1.79 22.83
C PRO A 383 -14.03 1.72 21.44
N GLY A 384 -13.32 1.13 20.48
CA GLY A 384 -13.80 0.90 19.12
C GLY A 384 -13.85 2.15 18.24
N THR A 385 -13.20 3.25 18.65
CA THR A 385 -13.19 4.51 17.89
C THR A 385 -11.85 4.81 17.22
N ALA A 386 -10.82 3.98 17.44
CA ALA A 386 -9.53 4.07 16.74
C ALA A 386 -9.11 2.77 16.06
N THR A 387 -8.53 2.89 14.85
CA THR A 387 -8.01 1.77 14.06
C THR A 387 -6.60 2.07 13.55
N LEU A 388 -5.74 1.05 13.49
CA LEU A 388 -4.43 1.09 12.83
C LEU A 388 -4.49 0.41 11.46
N ALA A 389 -3.98 1.06 10.42
CA ALA A 389 -3.69 0.47 9.12
C ALA A 389 -2.18 0.49 8.87
N VAL A 390 -1.62 -0.67 8.50
CA VAL A 390 -0.19 -0.83 8.20
C VAL A 390 -0.01 -1.08 6.72
N PHE A 391 0.94 -0.37 6.10
CA PHE A 391 1.22 -0.43 4.68
C PHE A 391 2.65 -0.97 4.47
N PRO A 392 2.79 -2.25 4.08
CA PRO A 392 4.09 -2.83 3.79
C PRO A 392 4.84 -2.06 2.72
N GLN A 393 6.15 -2.03 2.87
CA GLN A 393 7.08 -1.41 1.92
C GLN A 393 6.81 0.07 1.62
N THR A 394 6.01 0.74 2.44
CA THR A 394 5.58 2.12 2.20
C THR A 394 6.36 3.10 3.09
N ASP A 395 6.85 4.19 2.54
CA ASP A 395 7.71 5.15 3.24
C ASP A 395 7.01 6.45 3.67
N HIS A 396 7.78 7.41 4.20
CA HIS A 396 7.28 8.71 4.67
C HIS A 396 6.61 9.57 3.58
N TYR A 397 6.89 9.30 2.30
CA TYR A 397 6.34 10.04 1.17
C TYR A 397 5.16 9.31 0.53
N TYR A 398 4.56 8.36 1.24
CA TYR A 398 3.50 7.48 0.77
C TYR A 398 3.95 6.56 -0.37
N ALA A 399 5.25 6.33 -0.57
CA ALA A 399 5.75 5.58 -1.72
C ALA A 399 6.01 4.11 -1.40
N LYS A 400 5.68 3.19 -2.32
CA LYS A 400 6.10 1.77 -2.25
C LYS A 400 7.60 1.66 -2.55
N SER A 401 8.42 1.94 -1.54
CA SER A 401 9.86 2.14 -1.68
C SER A 401 10.70 0.88 -1.52
N GLY A 402 10.10 -0.25 -1.14
CA GLY A 402 10.81 -1.49 -0.82
C GLY A 402 11.12 -1.53 0.67
N THR A 403 12.36 -1.78 1.05
CA THR A 403 12.86 -1.72 2.44
C THR A 403 13.06 -0.28 2.93
N MET A 404 13.17 -0.11 4.26
CA MET A 404 13.51 1.18 4.87
C MET A 404 14.88 1.72 4.38
N LYS A 405 15.85 0.82 4.15
CA LYS A 405 17.16 1.19 3.58
C LYS A 405 17.05 1.74 2.16
N GLU A 406 16.25 1.10 1.30
CA GLU A 406 16.03 1.57 -0.07
C GLU A 406 15.31 2.93 -0.10
N ALA A 407 14.35 3.13 0.80
CA ALA A 407 13.69 4.43 0.97
C ALA A 407 14.69 5.52 1.42
N TYR A 408 15.51 5.22 2.44
CA TYR A 408 16.56 6.11 2.92
C TYR A 408 17.59 6.45 1.84
N ASP A 409 18.05 5.46 1.08
CA ASP A 409 19.05 5.66 0.02
C ASP A 409 18.54 6.56 -1.10
N LYS A 410 17.28 6.35 -1.55
CA LYS A 410 16.65 7.22 -2.54
C LYS A 410 16.52 8.66 -2.00
N PHE A 411 16.13 8.82 -0.73
CA PHE A 411 16.05 10.14 -0.10
C PHE A 411 17.42 10.82 -0.01
N ASN A 412 18.43 10.13 0.50
CA ASN A 412 19.79 10.65 0.70
C ASN A 412 20.47 11.00 -0.64
N GLN A 413 20.20 10.22 -1.69
CA GLN A 413 20.66 10.49 -3.05
C GLN A 413 19.83 11.56 -3.79
N GLN A 414 18.87 12.21 -3.10
CA GLN A 414 17.97 13.23 -3.66
C GLN A 414 17.12 12.74 -4.84
N ARG A 415 16.84 11.44 -4.91
CA ARG A 415 16.03 10.79 -5.96
C ARG A 415 14.53 10.88 -5.64
N TYR A 416 14.07 12.07 -5.25
CA TYR A 416 12.68 12.31 -4.80
C TYR A 416 11.65 11.99 -5.88
N GLY A 417 11.98 12.20 -7.15
CA GLY A 417 11.09 11.87 -8.27
C GLY A 417 10.71 10.39 -8.29
N GLU A 418 11.64 9.49 -7.98
CA GLU A 418 11.37 8.05 -7.94
C GLU A 418 10.46 7.66 -6.76
N LEU A 419 10.65 8.31 -5.61
CA LEU A 419 9.75 8.14 -4.47
C LEU A 419 8.34 8.59 -4.84
N PHE A 420 8.22 9.78 -5.42
CA PHE A 420 6.91 10.37 -5.72
C PHE A 420 6.16 9.60 -6.82
N GLU A 421 6.87 9.06 -7.82
CA GLU A 421 6.24 8.20 -8.83
C GLU A 421 5.74 6.87 -8.26
N ALA A 422 6.44 6.31 -7.27
CA ALA A 422 6.06 5.07 -6.59
C ALA A 422 4.92 5.24 -5.56
N PHE A 423 4.13 6.31 -5.64
CA PHE A 423 3.02 6.60 -4.73
C PHE A 423 2.07 5.40 -4.53
N ASN A 424 1.86 5.04 -3.26
CA ASN A 424 0.99 3.95 -2.83
C ASN A 424 -0.47 4.41 -2.72
N THR A 425 -1.25 4.12 -3.75
CA THR A 425 -2.69 4.42 -3.79
C THR A 425 -3.52 3.65 -2.76
N GLU A 426 -2.99 2.60 -2.12
CA GLU A 426 -3.71 1.89 -1.06
C GLU A 426 -3.90 2.75 0.19
N VAL A 427 -3.00 3.70 0.46
CA VAL A 427 -3.10 4.60 1.62
C VAL A 427 -4.32 5.51 1.49
N THR A 428 -4.51 6.14 0.33
CA THR A 428 -5.66 7.01 0.07
C THR A 428 -6.95 6.22 -0.07
N ARG A 429 -6.91 5.02 -0.65
CA ARG A 429 -8.07 4.11 -0.69
C ARG A 429 -8.54 3.75 0.71
N ASN A 430 -7.63 3.35 1.60
CA ASN A 430 -7.95 3.04 2.99
C ASN A 430 -8.56 4.23 3.74
N ALA A 431 -7.99 5.43 3.56
CA ALA A 431 -8.52 6.66 4.14
C ALA A 431 -9.95 6.97 3.66
N LEU A 432 -10.24 6.77 2.38
CA LEU A 432 -11.57 6.96 1.79
C LEU A 432 -12.59 5.94 2.28
N GLU A 433 -12.24 4.65 2.30
CA GLU A 433 -13.09 3.58 2.81
C GLU A 433 -13.48 3.84 4.26
N TRP A 434 -12.49 4.12 5.10
CA TRP A 434 -12.69 4.47 6.51
C TRP A 434 -13.50 5.75 6.67
N GLY A 435 -13.15 6.81 5.94
CA GLY A 435 -13.86 8.10 6.01
C GLY A 435 -15.34 7.96 5.64
N ASN A 436 -15.65 7.15 4.63
CA ASN A 436 -17.02 6.88 4.20
C ASN A 436 -17.84 6.14 5.26
N GLN A 437 -17.23 5.22 6.00
CA GLN A 437 -17.87 4.55 7.14
C GLN A 437 -18.18 5.53 8.27
N VAL A 438 -17.21 6.39 8.61
CA VAL A 438 -17.34 7.42 9.65
C VAL A 438 -18.48 8.38 9.34
N ILE A 439 -18.53 8.94 8.13
CA ILE A 439 -19.58 9.90 7.76
C ILE A 439 -20.96 9.25 7.56
N ALA A 440 -21.00 7.93 7.36
CA ALA A 440 -22.24 7.14 7.32
C ALA A 440 -22.72 6.70 8.70
N GLY A 441 -21.97 6.98 9.77
CA GLY A 441 -22.29 6.52 11.14
C GLY A 441 -22.18 5.01 11.31
N GLN A 442 -21.44 4.33 10.43
CA GLN A 442 -21.17 2.90 10.54
C GLN A 442 -20.11 2.66 11.63
N PRO A 443 -20.14 1.51 12.33
CA PRO A 443 -19.09 1.15 13.26
C PRO A 443 -17.73 1.20 12.56
N VAL A 444 -16.83 2.00 13.12
CA VAL A 444 -15.45 2.16 12.66
C VAL A 444 -14.64 0.97 13.16
N ALA A 445 -15.06 -0.23 12.77
CA ALA A 445 -14.30 -1.42 13.07
C ALA A 445 -13.04 -1.40 12.21
N ALA A 446 -11.92 -1.85 12.78
CA ALA A 446 -10.80 -2.34 11.99
C ALA A 446 -11.36 -3.19 10.83
N PRO A 447 -10.77 -3.15 9.61
CA PRO A 447 -11.20 -4.01 8.53
C PRO A 447 -11.39 -5.39 9.14
N SER A 448 -12.64 -5.87 9.11
CA SER A 448 -12.98 -7.07 9.85
C SER A 448 -11.95 -8.11 9.43
N PRO A 449 -11.22 -8.75 10.36
CA PRO A 449 -10.26 -9.76 9.97
C PRO A 449 -11.01 -10.69 9.03
N LYS A 450 -10.52 -10.79 7.79
CA LYS A 450 -11.25 -11.51 6.74
C LYS A 450 -11.64 -12.85 7.31
N LYS A 451 -12.93 -13.12 7.39
CA LYS A 451 -13.42 -14.21 8.22
C LYS A 451 -13.84 -15.36 7.33
N TRP A 452 -13.32 -16.54 7.65
CA TRP A 452 -13.80 -17.77 7.05
C TRP A 452 -15.24 -18.01 7.49
N THR A 453 -16.13 -18.05 6.50
CA THR A 453 -17.55 -18.36 6.69
C THR A 453 -17.82 -19.71 6.06
N LYS A 454 -18.34 -20.65 6.86
CA LYS A 454 -18.73 -21.97 6.36
C LYS A 454 -19.82 -21.85 5.30
N LEU A 455 -19.64 -22.50 4.17
CA LEU A 455 -20.62 -22.64 3.11
C LEU A 455 -21.45 -23.91 3.33
N THR A 456 -22.67 -23.90 2.80
CA THR A 456 -23.53 -25.09 2.80
C THR A 456 -23.18 -25.94 1.60
N THR A 457 -22.73 -27.17 1.82
CA THR A 457 -22.43 -28.15 0.78
C THR A 457 -23.19 -29.45 1.02
N GLU A 458 -23.25 -30.31 -0.02
CA GLU A 458 -23.89 -31.62 0.11
C GLU A 458 -23.15 -32.49 1.14
N PRO A 459 -23.88 -33.16 2.06
CA PRO A 459 -23.28 -34.05 3.04
C PRO A 459 -22.42 -35.14 2.38
N TYR A 460 -21.17 -35.25 2.82
CA TYR A 460 -20.24 -36.25 2.34
C TYR A 460 -19.41 -36.78 3.52
N PRO A 461 -19.29 -38.11 3.72
CA PRO A 461 -18.59 -38.68 4.89
C PRO A 461 -17.06 -38.47 4.86
N GLY A 462 -16.50 -38.05 3.72
CA GLY A 462 -15.09 -37.71 3.58
C GLY A 462 -14.86 -36.21 3.43
N LYS A 463 -13.66 -35.83 3.01
CA LYS A 463 -13.38 -34.46 2.58
C LYS A 463 -13.83 -34.22 1.15
N GLN A 464 -14.39 -33.06 0.87
CA GLN A 464 -14.47 -32.54 -0.50
C GLN A 464 -13.02 -32.25 -0.95
N ASP A 465 -12.63 -32.65 -2.16
CA ASP A 465 -11.20 -32.78 -2.50
C ASP A 465 -10.61 -31.52 -3.14
N ASP A 466 -11.36 -30.84 -4.02
CA ASP A 466 -10.89 -29.63 -4.71
C ASP A 466 -12.08 -28.72 -5.08
N ILE A 467 -11.80 -27.43 -5.19
CA ILE A 467 -12.75 -26.36 -5.53
C ILE A 467 -12.09 -25.44 -6.53
N TYR A 468 -12.82 -24.90 -7.50
CA TYR A 468 -12.27 -23.99 -8.50
C TYR A 468 -13.30 -22.95 -8.91
N PHE A 469 -12.91 -21.68 -8.88
CA PHE A 469 -13.69 -20.56 -9.38
C PHE A 469 -12.99 -19.91 -10.57
N ILE A 470 -13.77 -19.50 -11.56
CA ILE A 470 -13.30 -18.72 -12.73
C ILE A 470 -13.52 -17.21 -12.54
N ASP A 471 -14.48 -16.86 -11.68
CA ASP A 471 -14.80 -15.50 -11.25
C ASP A 471 -15.37 -15.53 -9.82
N GLU A 472 -15.80 -14.38 -9.29
CA GLU A 472 -16.30 -14.29 -7.90
C GLU A 472 -17.57 -15.11 -7.63
N LYS A 473 -18.35 -15.43 -8.66
CA LYS A 473 -19.69 -16.02 -8.58
C LYS A 473 -19.73 -17.47 -9.06
N THR A 474 -18.98 -17.78 -10.11
CA THR A 474 -19.08 -19.03 -10.86
C THR A 474 -17.96 -19.98 -10.47
N GLY A 475 -18.33 -21.16 -9.96
CA GLY A 475 -17.36 -22.15 -9.51
C GLY A 475 -17.90 -23.56 -9.39
N TRP A 476 -16.97 -24.50 -9.17
CA TRP A 476 -17.25 -25.93 -9.04
C TRP A 476 -16.48 -26.52 -7.86
N TYR A 477 -17.02 -27.55 -7.23
CA TYR A 477 -16.25 -28.43 -6.35
C TYR A 477 -16.52 -29.90 -6.64
N ILE A 478 -15.59 -30.76 -6.23
CA ILE A 478 -15.64 -32.21 -6.44
C ILE A 478 -15.35 -32.98 -5.15
N ASN A 479 -15.67 -34.28 -5.16
CA ASN A 479 -15.26 -35.19 -4.11
C ASN A 479 -14.99 -36.62 -4.55
N GLY A 480 -14.51 -37.41 -3.60
CA GLY A 480 -14.15 -38.81 -3.77
C GLY A 480 -15.30 -39.78 -4.07
N SER A 481 -16.57 -39.37 -4.08
CA SER A 481 -17.67 -40.19 -4.61
C SER A 481 -17.79 -40.13 -6.13
N GLY A 482 -16.96 -39.29 -6.77
CA GLY A 482 -17.04 -39.02 -8.21
C GLY A 482 -18.15 -38.03 -8.55
N ALA A 483 -18.48 -37.10 -7.65
CA ALA A 483 -19.48 -36.07 -7.86
C ALA A 483 -18.86 -34.70 -8.14
N LEU A 484 -19.52 -33.91 -8.98
CA LEU A 484 -19.21 -32.52 -9.32
C LEU A 484 -20.43 -31.64 -9.00
N TYR A 485 -20.18 -30.52 -8.36
CA TYR A 485 -21.17 -29.52 -8.01
C TYR A 485 -20.79 -28.17 -8.62
N HIS A 486 -21.79 -27.34 -8.90
CA HIS A 486 -21.63 -26.02 -9.54
C HIS A 486 -22.42 -24.96 -8.79
N THR A 487 -21.89 -23.74 -8.79
CA THR A 487 -22.52 -22.55 -8.22
C THR A 487 -22.37 -21.37 -9.18
N THR A 488 -23.33 -20.45 -9.15
CA THR A 488 -23.29 -19.14 -9.83
C THR A 488 -23.54 -17.99 -8.84
N ASP A 489 -23.51 -18.26 -7.54
CA ASP A 489 -23.81 -17.32 -6.46
C ASP A 489 -22.72 -17.30 -5.38
N SER A 490 -21.48 -17.53 -5.81
CA SER A 490 -20.29 -17.58 -4.96
C SER A 490 -20.32 -18.67 -3.89
N GLY A 491 -20.98 -19.78 -4.19
CA GLY A 491 -21.08 -20.94 -3.31
C GLY A 491 -22.11 -20.80 -2.19
N ALA A 492 -23.06 -19.86 -2.32
CA ALA A 492 -24.19 -19.78 -1.40
C ALA A 492 -25.14 -20.97 -1.62
N THR A 493 -25.33 -21.37 -2.87
CA THR A 493 -26.03 -22.61 -3.25
C THR A 493 -25.21 -23.42 -4.25
N TRP A 494 -25.43 -24.73 -4.25
CA TRP A 494 -24.71 -25.68 -5.11
C TRP A 494 -25.67 -26.66 -5.76
N GLU A 495 -25.51 -26.86 -7.06
CA GLU A 495 -26.25 -27.84 -7.84
C GLU A 495 -25.33 -29.02 -8.20
N LYS A 496 -25.77 -30.26 -7.97
CA LYS A 496 -25.06 -31.44 -8.47
C LYS A 496 -25.14 -31.45 -10.00
N ARG A 497 -24.01 -31.25 -10.69
CA ARG A 497 -23.94 -31.20 -12.16
C ARG A 497 -23.64 -32.55 -12.79
N TYR A 498 -22.81 -33.37 -12.14
CA TYR A 498 -22.36 -34.63 -12.70
C TYR A 498 -21.97 -35.63 -11.60
N GLU A 499 -22.13 -36.92 -11.89
CA GLU A 499 -21.72 -38.00 -11.00
C GLU A 499 -21.22 -39.20 -11.82
N LYS A 500 -20.08 -39.77 -11.43
CA LYS A 500 -19.53 -41.02 -11.96
C LYS A 500 -19.20 -41.97 -10.83
N LYS A 501 -20.14 -42.87 -10.54
CA LYS A 501 -19.95 -43.93 -9.52
C LYS A 501 -18.74 -44.81 -9.84
N GLY A 502 -18.01 -45.21 -8.81
CA GLY A 502 -16.76 -45.98 -8.95
C GLY A 502 -15.54 -45.15 -9.33
N SER A 503 -15.69 -43.83 -9.50
CA SER A 503 -14.59 -42.88 -9.63
C SER A 503 -14.32 -42.14 -8.32
N PHE A 504 -13.16 -41.49 -8.26
CA PHE A 504 -12.78 -40.57 -7.18
C PHE A 504 -12.20 -39.33 -7.84
N PHE A 505 -12.98 -38.25 -7.86
CA PHE A 505 -12.54 -36.99 -8.43
C PHE A 505 -11.65 -36.27 -7.42
N ARG A 506 -10.44 -35.95 -7.87
CA ARG A 506 -9.35 -35.50 -6.98
C ARG A 506 -8.93 -34.07 -7.24
N THR A 507 -8.97 -33.61 -8.49
CA THR A 507 -8.60 -32.24 -8.85
C THR A 507 -9.42 -31.75 -10.02
N LEU A 508 -9.64 -30.44 -10.10
CA LEU A 508 -10.30 -29.81 -11.24
C LEU A 508 -9.62 -28.49 -11.63
N ALA A 509 -9.81 -28.11 -12.89
CA ALA A 509 -9.51 -26.78 -13.40
C ALA A 509 -10.48 -26.42 -14.53
N PHE A 510 -10.89 -25.16 -14.61
CA PHE A 510 -11.71 -24.62 -15.69
C PHE A 510 -10.98 -23.47 -16.37
N LEU A 511 -10.99 -23.45 -17.70
CA LEU A 511 -10.39 -22.37 -18.50
C LEU A 511 -11.36 -21.20 -18.64
N ASP A 512 -12.65 -21.54 -18.72
CA ASP A 512 -13.81 -20.66 -18.82
C ASP A 512 -15.06 -21.42 -18.32
N GLU A 513 -16.26 -20.86 -18.49
CA GLU A 513 -17.51 -21.45 -18.01
C GLU A 513 -17.88 -22.77 -18.71
N GLN A 514 -17.35 -23.04 -19.90
CA GLN A 514 -17.69 -24.19 -20.73
C GLN A 514 -16.62 -25.27 -20.69
N ASN A 515 -15.34 -24.88 -20.67
CA ASN A 515 -14.20 -25.76 -20.86
C ASN A 515 -13.52 -26.07 -19.53
N GLY A 516 -13.50 -27.34 -19.14
CA GLY A 516 -12.91 -27.78 -17.88
C GLY A 516 -12.39 -29.21 -17.88
N PHE A 517 -11.62 -29.53 -16.85
CA PHE A 517 -10.90 -30.79 -16.68
C PHE A 517 -11.09 -31.33 -15.26
N ILE A 518 -11.26 -32.66 -15.13
CA ILE A 518 -11.32 -33.36 -13.85
C ILE A 518 -10.30 -34.50 -13.86
N GLY A 519 -9.38 -34.47 -12.91
CA GLY A 519 -8.44 -35.55 -12.63
C GLY A 519 -9.00 -36.53 -11.60
N THR A 520 -8.75 -37.83 -11.79
CA THR A 520 -9.16 -38.90 -10.87
C THR A 520 -7.97 -39.43 -10.08
N VAL A 521 -8.21 -40.02 -8.90
CA VAL A 521 -7.11 -40.70 -8.19
C VAL A 521 -6.72 -42.02 -8.87
N GLY A 522 -7.63 -42.70 -9.60
CA GLY A 522 -7.40 -44.01 -10.22
C GLY A 522 -7.62 -45.23 -9.31
N THR A 523 -7.33 -46.44 -9.79
CA THR A 523 -7.56 -47.73 -9.08
C THR A 523 -6.52 -48.06 -8.00
N ASP A 524 -6.82 -48.97 -7.07
CA ASP A 524 -5.88 -49.57 -6.07
C ASP A 524 -5.57 -48.77 -4.80
N TYR A 525 -5.63 -47.43 -4.81
CA TYR A 525 -5.42 -46.66 -3.57
C TYR A 525 -6.64 -46.68 -2.63
N PHE A 526 -7.84 -46.68 -3.22
CA PHE A 526 -9.09 -46.80 -2.46
C PHE A 526 -9.86 -48.04 -2.95
N PRO A 527 -10.38 -48.88 -2.04
CA PRO A 527 -10.88 -50.22 -2.37
C PRO A 527 -12.14 -50.25 -3.26
N LYS A 528 -12.82 -49.10 -3.43
CA LYS A 528 -14.06 -48.99 -4.24
C LYS A 528 -13.88 -48.19 -5.54
N VAL A 529 -12.64 -47.78 -5.86
CA VAL A 529 -12.36 -47.00 -7.07
C VAL A 529 -11.92 -47.94 -8.18
N THR A 530 -12.77 -48.05 -9.21
CA THR A 530 -12.56 -48.90 -10.38
C THR A 530 -12.30 -48.11 -11.65
N ASP A 531 -12.39 -46.77 -11.59
CA ASP A 531 -12.15 -45.90 -12.74
C ASP A 531 -10.66 -45.88 -13.12
N THR A 532 -10.37 -46.31 -14.35
CA THR A 532 -9.03 -46.34 -14.94
C THR A 532 -8.70 -45.08 -15.74
N ILE A 533 -9.65 -44.15 -15.89
CA ILE A 533 -9.44 -42.94 -16.68
C ILE A 533 -8.83 -41.85 -15.77
N PRO A 534 -7.62 -41.34 -16.08
CA PRO A 534 -6.95 -40.37 -15.22
C PRO A 534 -7.52 -38.95 -15.35
N LEU A 535 -8.03 -38.59 -16.53
CA LEU A 535 -8.42 -37.22 -16.86
C LEU A 535 -9.66 -37.21 -17.77
N TYR A 536 -10.63 -36.39 -17.40
CA TYR A 536 -11.83 -36.10 -18.19
C TYR A 536 -11.85 -34.63 -18.62
N ARG A 537 -12.50 -34.35 -19.75
CA ARG A 537 -12.76 -33.00 -20.26
C ARG A 537 -14.26 -32.75 -20.44
N THR A 538 -14.69 -31.53 -20.17
CA THR A 538 -16.01 -31.00 -20.52
C THR A 538 -15.88 -29.83 -21.50
N LYS A 539 -16.90 -29.64 -22.33
CA LYS A 539 -17.07 -28.47 -23.22
C LYS A 539 -18.44 -27.79 -23.03
N ASP A 540 -19.16 -28.14 -21.96
CA ASP A 540 -20.53 -27.69 -21.70
C ASP A 540 -20.75 -27.29 -20.22
N GLY A 541 -19.68 -26.89 -19.53
CA GLY A 541 -19.73 -26.41 -18.14
C GLY A 541 -19.88 -27.53 -17.11
N GLY A 542 -19.47 -28.74 -17.48
CA GLY A 542 -19.46 -29.90 -16.60
C GLY A 542 -20.77 -30.70 -16.61
N LYS A 543 -21.63 -30.52 -17.62
CA LYS A 543 -22.85 -31.34 -17.79
C LYS A 543 -22.51 -32.70 -18.37
N THR A 544 -21.58 -32.75 -19.33
CA THR A 544 -21.05 -33.99 -19.90
C THR A 544 -19.53 -34.01 -19.85
N TRP A 545 -18.98 -35.22 -19.77
CA TRP A 545 -17.54 -35.45 -19.59
C TRP A 545 -17.07 -36.59 -20.51
N THR A 546 -15.98 -36.35 -21.22
CA THR A 546 -15.32 -37.35 -22.10
C THR A 546 -13.92 -37.65 -21.59
N ALA A 547 -13.47 -38.89 -21.72
CA ALA A 547 -12.09 -39.26 -21.43
C ALA A 547 -11.13 -38.46 -22.32
N VAL A 548 -9.99 -38.06 -21.78
CA VAL A 548 -8.93 -37.38 -22.53
C VAL A 548 -7.97 -38.40 -23.13
N ASP A 549 -7.78 -38.34 -24.44
CA ASP A 549 -6.73 -39.09 -25.13
C ASP A 549 -5.37 -38.40 -24.97
N TYR A 550 -4.31 -39.19 -24.82
CA TYR A 550 -2.94 -38.70 -24.64
C TYR A 550 -1.91 -39.65 -25.22
N LYS A 551 -0.70 -39.13 -25.49
CA LYS A 551 0.46 -39.92 -25.95
C LYS A 551 1.50 -40.02 -24.83
N GLY A 552 1.98 -41.24 -24.54
CA GLY A 552 3.04 -41.47 -23.54
C GLY A 552 2.71 -42.63 -22.60
N PRO A 553 3.46 -42.80 -21.50
CA PRO A 553 3.20 -43.84 -20.51
C PRO A 553 1.82 -43.68 -19.86
N TYR A 554 1.23 -44.83 -19.47
CA TYR A 554 -0.07 -44.86 -18.81
C TYR A 554 -0.05 -44.06 -17.50
N VAL A 555 -1.00 -43.13 -17.39
CA VAL A 555 -1.22 -42.33 -16.19
C VAL A 555 -2.33 -42.97 -15.39
N LYS A 556 -1.97 -43.43 -14.18
CA LYS A 556 -2.92 -44.13 -13.30
C LYS A 556 -3.89 -43.17 -12.60
N GLY A 557 -3.47 -41.94 -12.31
CA GLY A 557 -4.28 -40.94 -11.63
C GLY A 557 -3.52 -39.63 -11.42
N LEU A 558 -4.25 -38.60 -11.03
CA LEU A 558 -3.81 -37.21 -10.90
C LEU A 558 -4.23 -36.64 -9.54
N CYS A 559 -3.36 -35.82 -8.94
CA CYS A 559 -3.57 -35.15 -7.66
C CYS A 559 -3.69 -33.64 -7.75
N ALA A 560 -3.21 -33.03 -8.84
CA ALA A 560 -3.34 -31.60 -9.08
C ALA A 560 -3.31 -31.27 -10.57
N ILE A 561 -3.98 -30.17 -10.91
CA ILE A 561 -3.92 -29.49 -12.21
C ILE A 561 -3.60 -28.02 -11.94
N ASP A 562 -2.65 -27.46 -12.69
CA ASP A 562 -2.41 -26.02 -12.76
C ASP A 562 -2.50 -25.53 -14.21
N VAL A 563 -2.93 -24.27 -14.36
CA VAL A 563 -3.21 -23.64 -15.66
C VAL A 563 -2.49 -22.30 -15.70
N VAL A 564 -1.71 -22.07 -16.76
CA VAL A 564 -1.04 -20.80 -17.03
C VAL A 564 -1.43 -20.27 -18.40
N LYS A 565 -1.53 -18.95 -18.52
CA LYS A 565 -1.89 -18.26 -19.77
C LYS A 565 -0.67 -17.57 -20.37
N GLU A 566 -0.42 -17.80 -21.65
CA GLU A 566 0.58 -17.07 -22.44
C GLU A 566 -0.13 -16.03 -23.33
N PRO A 567 0.07 -14.72 -23.10
CA PRO A 567 -0.52 -13.70 -23.95
C PRO A 567 0.13 -13.68 -25.34
N PHE A 568 -0.67 -13.45 -26.38
CA PHE A 568 -0.20 -13.16 -27.73
C PHE A 568 -1.09 -12.11 -28.40
N ILE A 569 -0.60 -11.48 -29.47
CA ILE A 569 -1.38 -10.49 -30.22
C ILE A 569 -2.11 -11.17 -31.36
N ASN A 570 -3.44 -11.06 -31.35
CA ASN A 570 -4.35 -11.55 -32.37
C ASN A 570 -5.12 -10.36 -32.97
N HIS A 571 -4.81 -9.98 -34.21
CA HIS A 571 -5.42 -8.83 -34.89
C HIS A 571 -5.43 -7.52 -34.07
N GLY A 572 -4.33 -7.21 -33.41
CA GLY A 572 -4.18 -6.00 -32.59
C GLY A 572 -4.89 -6.05 -31.23
N LYS A 573 -5.45 -7.20 -30.83
CA LYS A 573 -5.99 -7.47 -29.50
C LYS A 573 -5.16 -8.53 -28.79
N THR A 574 -5.02 -8.40 -27.48
CA THR A 574 -4.39 -9.45 -26.67
C THR A 574 -5.33 -10.64 -26.55
N ASP A 575 -4.83 -11.81 -26.90
CA ASP A 575 -5.48 -13.11 -26.78
C ASP A 575 -4.56 -14.06 -25.98
N TYR A 576 -5.04 -15.24 -25.58
CA TYR A 576 -4.32 -16.11 -24.65
C TYR A 576 -4.27 -17.56 -25.12
N LYS A 577 -3.07 -18.16 -25.02
CA LYS A 577 -2.88 -19.61 -25.10
C LYS A 577 -2.88 -20.19 -23.70
N TYR A 578 -3.57 -21.30 -23.52
CA TYR A 578 -3.63 -22.02 -22.25
C TYR A 578 -2.63 -23.18 -22.27
N HIS A 579 -1.78 -23.23 -21.25
CA HIS A 579 -0.95 -24.39 -20.96
C HIS A 579 -1.42 -25.04 -19.67
N ILE A 580 -1.60 -26.34 -19.69
CA ILE A 580 -2.20 -27.12 -18.59
C ILE A 580 -1.22 -28.19 -18.18
N PHE A 581 -0.95 -28.26 -16.88
CA PHE A 581 -0.03 -29.22 -16.30
C PHE A 581 -0.76 -30.00 -15.22
N ALA A 582 -0.79 -31.33 -15.34
CA ALA A 582 -1.43 -32.20 -14.38
C ALA A 582 -0.45 -33.24 -13.84
N VAL A 583 -0.37 -33.39 -12.52
CA VAL A 583 0.55 -34.31 -11.86
C VAL A 583 -0.19 -35.23 -10.90
N GLY A 584 0.34 -36.43 -10.67
CA GLY A 584 -0.15 -37.34 -9.62
C GLY A 584 0.34 -38.77 -9.81
N ARG A 585 0.25 -39.64 -8.81
CA ARG A 585 -0.81 -39.81 -7.77
C ARG A 585 -0.21 -40.11 -6.39
N VAL A 586 -1.01 -39.97 -5.32
CA VAL A 586 -0.72 -40.67 -4.04
C VAL A 586 -0.64 -42.18 -4.26
N GLY A 587 0.42 -42.83 -3.79
CA GLY A 587 0.60 -44.28 -3.90
C GLY A 587 1.23 -44.76 -5.22
N SER A 588 1.87 -43.86 -5.98
CA SER A 588 2.63 -44.18 -7.21
C SER A 588 1.76 -44.72 -8.36
N PRO A 589 2.27 -44.76 -9.61
CA PRO A 589 3.50 -44.09 -10.11
C PRO A 589 3.35 -42.56 -10.16
N ALA A 590 4.50 -41.87 -10.18
CA ALA A 590 4.58 -40.43 -10.40
C ALA A 590 4.56 -40.13 -11.91
N ASN A 591 3.51 -39.46 -12.39
CA ASN A 591 3.39 -39.02 -13.77
C ASN A 591 3.04 -37.54 -13.87
N LEU A 592 3.46 -36.94 -14.99
CA LEU A 592 3.06 -35.61 -15.47
C LEU A 592 2.30 -35.77 -16.78
N MET A 593 1.21 -35.02 -16.95
CA MET A 593 0.52 -34.80 -18.21
C MET A 593 0.57 -33.30 -18.56
N VAL A 594 0.86 -32.98 -19.81
CA VAL A 594 0.98 -31.60 -20.29
C VAL A 594 0.16 -31.41 -21.56
N SER A 595 -0.53 -30.27 -21.64
CA SER A 595 -1.11 -29.73 -22.86
C SER A 595 -0.65 -28.29 -23.05
N HIS A 596 -0.35 -27.92 -24.30
CA HIS A 596 0.01 -26.54 -24.68
C HIS A 596 -1.00 -25.90 -25.64
N ASP A 597 -2.16 -26.54 -25.84
CA ASP A 597 -3.20 -26.14 -26.78
C ASP A 597 -4.59 -26.08 -26.10
N GLY A 598 -4.63 -25.72 -24.81
CA GLY A 598 -5.89 -25.63 -24.07
C GLY A 598 -6.57 -26.97 -23.81
N GLY A 599 -5.82 -28.07 -23.89
CA GLY A 599 -6.30 -29.42 -23.59
C GLY A 599 -6.93 -30.16 -24.77
N ASP A 600 -6.58 -29.78 -26.00
CA ASP A 600 -6.94 -30.53 -27.21
C ASP A 600 -6.00 -31.70 -27.47
N THR A 601 -4.71 -31.54 -27.22
CA THR A 601 -3.74 -32.62 -27.23
C THR A 601 -2.95 -32.70 -25.94
N TRP A 602 -2.61 -33.93 -25.54
CA TRP A 602 -1.94 -34.22 -24.29
C TRP A 602 -0.78 -35.18 -24.50
N VAL A 603 0.31 -34.91 -23.79
CA VAL A 603 1.45 -35.81 -23.65
C VAL A 603 1.62 -36.18 -22.19
N SER A 604 1.94 -37.44 -21.92
CA SER A 604 2.31 -37.91 -20.59
C SER A 604 3.80 -38.28 -20.53
N GLN A 605 4.35 -38.22 -19.33
CA GLN A 605 5.71 -38.65 -19.03
C GLN A 605 5.80 -39.20 -17.59
N SER A 606 6.68 -40.19 -17.42
CA SER A 606 7.00 -40.74 -16.10
C SER A 606 7.98 -39.82 -15.38
N MET A 607 7.74 -39.58 -14.10
CA MET A 607 8.69 -38.91 -13.20
C MET A 607 9.24 -39.89 -12.14
N ASN A 608 9.08 -41.20 -12.35
CA ASN A 608 9.48 -42.22 -11.39
C ASN A 608 10.99 -42.21 -11.08
N ASP A 609 11.82 -41.69 -11.99
CA ASP A 609 13.27 -41.55 -11.77
C ASP A 609 13.60 -40.32 -10.91
N ASN A 610 12.71 -39.31 -10.90
CA ASN A 610 12.88 -38.10 -10.09
C ASN A 610 12.24 -38.23 -8.69
N CYS A 611 11.10 -38.92 -8.59
CA CYS A 611 10.30 -39.06 -7.37
C CYS A 611 9.34 -40.26 -7.48
N LYS A 612 8.68 -40.66 -6.38
CA LYS A 612 7.76 -41.80 -6.41
C LYS A 612 6.29 -41.42 -6.29
N MET A 613 5.98 -40.24 -5.73
CA MET A 613 4.63 -39.69 -5.68
C MET A 613 4.64 -38.19 -5.99
N LEU A 614 3.53 -37.69 -6.53
CA LEU A 614 3.31 -36.27 -6.84
C LEU A 614 1.96 -35.81 -6.27
N PHE A 615 1.93 -34.62 -5.68
CA PHE A 615 0.79 -34.14 -4.88
C PHE A 615 0.23 -32.78 -5.30
N ASP A 616 1.09 -31.89 -5.79
CA ASP A 616 0.72 -30.56 -6.28
C ASP A 616 1.72 -30.08 -7.32
N ILE A 617 1.28 -29.16 -8.16
CA ILE A 617 2.11 -28.44 -9.12
C ILE A 617 1.73 -26.96 -9.10
N LYS A 618 2.73 -26.09 -9.18
CA LYS A 618 2.56 -24.67 -9.41
C LYS A 618 3.48 -24.23 -10.54
N MET A 619 2.90 -23.79 -11.64
CA MET A 619 3.59 -23.20 -12.77
C MET A 619 3.49 -21.67 -12.66
N PHE A 620 4.61 -21.00 -12.95
CA PHE A 620 4.71 -19.54 -13.05
C PHE A 620 4.45 -19.08 -14.48
N ASP A 621 4.93 -19.88 -15.43
CA ASP A 621 4.71 -19.73 -16.86
C ASP A 621 4.77 -21.13 -17.51
N LYS A 622 4.81 -21.19 -18.84
CA LYS A 622 4.84 -22.47 -19.59
C LYS A 622 6.11 -23.31 -19.39
N ASN A 623 7.18 -22.71 -18.87
CA ASN A 623 8.50 -23.31 -18.70
C ASN A 623 8.87 -23.52 -17.23
N ASN A 624 8.54 -22.56 -16.36
CA ASN A 624 9.02 -22.50 -14.99
C ASN A 624 7.95 -22.95 -13.99
N GLY A 625 8.30 -23.87 -13.10
CA GLY A 625 7.38 -24.32 -12.07
C GLY A 625 7.99 -25.27 -11.03
N ILE A 626 7.19 -25.58 -10.01
CA ILE A 626 7.57 -26.40 -8.85
C ILE A 626 6.52 -27.49 -8.62
N VAL A 627 6.97 -28.67 -8.20
CA VAL A 627 6.10 -29.78 -7.81
C VAL A 627 6.35 -30.24 -6.38
N CYS A 628 5.26 -30.59 -5.70
CA CYS A 628 5.26 -31.28 -4.43
C CYS A 628 5.33 -32.78 -4.64
N ALA A 629 6.28 -33.46 -3.99
CA ALA A 629 6.61 -34.85 -4.23
C ALA A 629 7.06 -35.61 -2.97
N ALA A 630 7.30 -36.90 -3.16
CA ALA A 630 7.88 -37.82 -2.18
C ALA A 630 9.02 -38.64 -2.79
N THR A 631 10.03 -38.97 -1.98
CA THR A 631 11.17 -39.81 -2.40
C THR A 631 10.84 -41.30 -2.49
N SER A 632 9.84 -41.79 -1.77
CA SER A 632 9.44 -43.21 -1.73
C SER A 632 7.94 -43.38 -1.87
N ALA A 633 7.50 -44.55 -2.37
CA ALA A 633 6.11 -44.98 -2.35
C ALA A 633 5.70 -45.53 -0.97
N ASP A 634 6.68 -46.04 -0.22
CA ASP A 634 6.51 -46.42 1.18
C ASP A 634 6.66 -45.17 2.04
N ILE A 635 5.55 -44.76 2.68
CA ILE A 635 5.52 -43.55 3.50
C ILE A 635 6.54 -43.62 4.65
N ALA A 636 6.80 -44.81 5.20
CA ALA A 636 7.76 -44.98 6.29
C ALA A 636 9.21 -44.66 5.88
N GLN A 637 9.49 -44.73 4.58
CA GLN A 637 10.80 -44.43 3.99
C GLN A 637 10.80 -43.11 3.22
N SER A 638 9.68 -42.38 3.22
CA SER A 638 9.54 -41.16 2.44
C SER A 638 10.13 -39.94 3.15
N ASN A 639 10.84 -39.12 2.37
CA ASN A 639 11.17 -37.74 2.72
C ASN A 639 10.32 -36.77 1.89
N ALA A 640 10.02 -35.61 2.47
CA ALA A 640 9.41 -34.51 1.74
C ALA A 640 10.37 -34.05 0.63
N LEU A 641 9.84 -33.79 -0.56
CA LEU A 641 10.63 -33.43 -1.74
C LEU A 641 9.96 -32.29 -2.50
N LEU A 642 10.73 -31.28 -2.90
CA LEU A 642 10.32 -30.30 -3.91
C LEU A 642 11.27 -30.39 -5.10
N LEU A 643 10.70 -30.40 -6.30
CA LEU A 643 11.43 -30.34 -7.55
C LEU A 643 11.03 -29.09 -8.32
N LYS A 644 11.97 -28.50 -9.05
CA LYS A 644 11.77 -27.34 -9.91
C LYS A 644 12.12 -27.68 -11.36
N THR A 645 11.38 -27.09 -12.29
CA THR A 645 11.63 -27.14 -13.73
C THR A 645 11.80 -25.73 -14.30
N SER A 646 12.54 -25.64 -15.40
CA SER A 646 12.72 -24.42 -16.21
C SER A 646 12.50 -24.67 -17.70
N ASP A 647 11.97 -25.84 -18.09
CA ASP A 647 11.79 -26.28 -19.48
C ASP A 647 10.41 -26.89 -19.74
N GLY A 648 9.43 -26.57 -18.90
CA GLY A 648 8.04 -27.00 -19.05
C GLY A 648 7.81 -28.40 -18.52
N GLY A 649 8.61 -28.83 -17.55
CA GLY A 649 8.53 -30.13 -16.92
C GLY A 649 9.26 -31.24 -17.67
N LYS A 650 10.05 -30.95 -18.71
CA LYS A 650 10.85 -31.97 -19.41
C LYS A 650 11.98 -32.49 -18.52
N THR A 651 12.59 -31.60 -17.75
CA THR A 651 13.58 -31.95 -16.72
C THR A 651 13.22 -31.33 -15.38
N TRP A 652 13.67 -32.00 -14.31
CA TRP A 652 13.38 -31.63 -12.92
C TRP A 652 14.64 -31.72 -12.08
N ARG A 653 14.91 -30.66 -11.32
CA ARG A 653 16.00 -30.61 -10.33
C ARG A 653 15.43 -30.53 -8.92
N LYS A 654 16.08 -31.20 -7.97
CA LYS A 654 15.73 -31.11 -6.55
C LYS A 654 16.12 -29.73 -6.00
N VAL A 655 15.18 -29.07 -5.33
CA VAL A 655 15.37 -27.78 -4.63
C VAL A 655 15.25 -27.91 -3.12
N TYR A 656 14.58 -28.96 -2.64
CA TYR A 656 14.47 -29.26 -1.21
C TYR A 656 14.20 -30.75 -1.01
N GLN A 657 14.81 -31.32 0.02
CA GLN A 657 14.48 -32.66 0.52
C GLN A 657 14.64 -32.66 2.04
N SER A 658 13.63 -33.14 2.77
CA SER A 658 13.76 -33.28 4.21
C SER A 658 14.68 -34.44 4.58
N ASN A 659 15.26 -34.38 5.77
CA ASN A 659 16.12 -35.45 6.31
C ASN A 659 15.37 -36.42 7.24
N ARG A 660 14.03 -36.29 7.35
CA ARG A 660 13.19 -37.08 8.24
C ARG A 660 12.29 -38.03 7.45
N PRO A 661 12.13 -39.29 7.90
CA PRO A 661 11.18 -40.23 7.30
C PRO A 661 9.73 -39.82 7.58
N TYR A 662 8.76 -40.50 6.98
CA TYR A 662 7.32 -40.25 7.14
C TYR A 662 6.84 -38.90 6.60
N GLU A 663 7.66 -38.21 5.79
CA GLU A 663 7.36 -36.87 5.32
C GLU A 663 7.11 -36.83 3.81
N THR A 664 6.23 -35.91 3.42
CA THR A 664 5.93 -35.56 2.02
C THR A 664 5.72 -34.05 1.94
N THR A 665 5.91 -33.43 0.77
CA THR A 665 5.31 -32.12 0.54
C THR A 665 3.92 -32.30 -0.05
N TRP A 666 2.93 -31.50 0.37
CA TRP A 666 1.53 -31.76 -0.01
C TRP A 666 0.92 -30.70 -0.92
N LYS A 667 1.01 -29.41 -0.55
CA LYS A 667 0.51 -28.26 -1.33
C LYS A 667 1.51 -27.12 -1.31
N VAL A 668 1.47 -26.30 -2.34
CA VAL A 668 2.35 -25.13 -2.50
C VAL A 668 1.54 -23.88 -2.88
N SER A 669 1.93 -22.72 -2.36
CA SER A 669 1.31 -21.43 -2.61
C SER A 669 2.37 -20.36 -2.80
N PHE A 670 2.22 -19.53 -3.84
CA PHE A 670 3.12 -18.42 -4.15
C PHE A 670 2.32 -17.11 -4.19
N PRO A 671 2.30 -16.30 -3.12
CA PRO A 671 1.66 -14.97 -3.15
C PRO A 671 2.42 -13.98 -4.06
N THR A 672 3.70 -14.22 -4.34
CA THR A 672 4.50 -13.48 -5.34
C THR A 672 5.36 -14.46 -6.15
N GLU A 673 6.02 -14.00 -7.21
CA GLU A 673 6.94 -14.85 -7.99
C GLU A 673 8.17 -15.31 -7.19
N LYS A 674 8.56 -14.56 -6.13
CA LYS A 674 9.74 -14.85 -5.32
C LYS A 674 9.41 -15.53 -4.00
N VAL A 675 8.31 -15.14 -3.35
CA VAL A 675 7.93 -15.64 -2.04
C VAL A 675 6.93 -16.77 -2.20
N GLY A 676 7.23 -17.93 -1.62
CA GLY A 676 6.39 -19.11 -1.68
C GLY A 676 6.43 -19.93 -0.41
N TYR A 677 5.40 -20.75 -0.23
CA TYR A 677 5.22 -21.61 0.93
C TYR A 677 4.75 -22.99 0.51
N ALA A 678 5.20 -24.04 1.20
CA ALA A 678 4.72 -25.40 0.98
C ALA A 678 4.43 -26.12 2.29
N THR A 679 3.41 -26.98 2.31
CA THR A 679 3.12 -27.82 3.46
C THR A 679 4.04 -29.03 3.48
N LEU A 680 4.62 -29.27 4.66
CA LEU A 680 5.43 -30.44 4.95
C LEU A 680 4.57 -31.40 5.75
N GLN A 681 3.88 -32.31 5.06
CA GLN A 681 2.96 -33.24 5.69
C GLN A 681 3.70 -34.42 6.33
N SER A 682 3.51 -34.60 7.63
CA SER A 682 4.09 -35.71 8.41
C SER A 682 3.08 -36.82 8.72
N TYR A 683 3.51 -38.06 8.55
CA TYR A 683 2.79 -39.30 8.89
C TYR A 683 3.43 -40.03 10.08
N HIS A 684 4.25 -39.33 10.87
CA HIS A 684 4.95 -39.94 11.99
C HIS A 684 3.96 -40.60 12.96
N LEU A 685 4.20 -41.87 13.29
CA LEU A 685 3.29 -42.68 14.09
C LEU A 685 3.45 -42.45 15.60
N ASP A 686 4.62 -41.98 16.01
CA ASP A 686 4.89 -41.62 17.41
C ASP A 686 4.18 -40.30 17.77
N PRO A 687 3.17 -40.32 18.66
CA PRO A 687 2.44 -39.13 19.06
C PRO A 687 3.27 -38.13 19.90
N THR A 688 4.48 -38.52 20.33
CA THR A 688 5.41 -37.61 21.00
C THR A 688 6.11 -36.65 20.02
N VAL A 689 6.13 -36.97 18.72
CA VAL A 689 6.63 -36.07 17.67
C VAL A 689 5.55 -35.06 17.31
N LYS A 690 5.54 -33.95 18.06
CA LYS A 690 4.48 -32.93 17.97
C LYS A 690 4.76 -31.80 16.98
N GLN A 691 6.02 -31.45 16.75
CA GLN A 691 6.37 -30.29 15.94
C GLN A 691 5.99 -30.48 14.46
N GLN A 692 5.02 -29.69 14.02
CA GLN A 692 4.60 -29.55 12.63
C GLN A 692 5.33 -28.38 11.98
N ARG A 693 5.66 -28.50 10.69
CA ARG A 693 6.43 -27.49 9.94
C ARG A 693 5.77 -27.13 8.62
N VAL A 694 6.19 -25.99 8.08
CA VAL A 694 5.97 -25.56 6.70
C VAL A 694 7.30 -25.15 6.09
N LEU A 695 7.35 -25.05 4.77
CA LEU A 695 8.50 -24.55 4.03
C LEU A 695 8.22 -23.13 3.55
N LYS A 696 9.27 -22.29 3.52
CA LYS A 696 9.24 -20.95 2.92
C LYS A 696 10.42 -20.77 1.97
N THR A 697 10.18 -20.08 0.86
CA THR A 697 11.19 -19.56 -0.05
C THR A 697 11.01 -18.05 -0.23
N THR A 698 12.10 -17.35 -0.49
CA THR A 698 12.12 -15.91 -0.84
C THR A 698 12.87 -15.63 -2.15
N ASP A 699 13.26 -16.68 -2.88
CA ASP A 699 14.07 -16.63 -4.10
C ASP A 699 13.41 -17.33 -5.29
N GLY A 700 12.09 -17.49 -5.26
CA GLY A 700 11.30 -18.14 -6.31
C GLY A 700 11.37 -19.66 -6.26
N GLY A 701 11.69 -20.22 -5.09
CA GLY A 701 11.82 -21.66 -4.86
C GLY A 701 13.13 -22.24 -5.36
N GLU A 702 14.17 -21.42 -5.47
CA GLU A 702 15.54 -21.89 -5.69
C GLU A 702 16.09 -22.56 -4.44
N SER A 703 15.78 -22.01 -3.25
CA SER A 703 16.06 -22.57 -1.94
C SER A 703 14.85 -22.46 -1.00
N TRP A 704 14.81 -23.32 0.03
CA TRP A 704 13.71 -23.39 0.98
C TRP A 704 14.21 -23.56 2.42
N VAL A 705 13.55 -22.87 3.35
CA VAL A 705 13.78 -22.98 4.79
C VAL A 705 12.55 -23.56 5.48
N GLU A 706 12.76 -24.33 6.56
CA GLU A 706 11.68 -24.85 7.40
C GLU A 706 11.28 -23.79 8.44
N LEU A 707 9.98 -23.62 8.64
CA LEU A 707 9.39 -22.81 9.70
C LEU A 707 8.49 -23.69 10.55
N ASP A 708 8.50 -23.44 11.86
CA ASP A 708 7.62 -24.12 12.80
C ASP A 708 6.18 -23.62 12.64
N LEU A 709 5.24 -24.57 12.54
CA LEU A 709 3.80 -24.29 12.45
C LEU A 709 3.14 -24.36 13.83
N VAL A 710 3.26 -25.51 14.49
CA VAL A 710 2.61 -25.78 15.80
C VAL A 710 3.16 -27.07 16.43
N GLU A 711 3.17 -27.15 17.76
CA GLU A 711 3.41 -28.40 18.50
C GLU A 711 2.10 -29.17 18.75
N ASP A 712 1.60 -29.84 17.71
CA ASP A 712 0.42 -30.71 17.80
C ASP A 712 0.56 -31.87 16.80
N ALA A 713 0.76 -33.09 17.31
CA ALA A 713 0.86 -34.29 16.47
C ALA A 713 -0.42 -34.55 15.65
N GLY A 714 -1.58 -34.05 16.10
CA GLY A 714 -2.84 -34.13 15.37
C GLY A 714 -2.97 -33.13 14.22
N ALA A 715 -2.10 -32.12 14.15
CA ALA A 715 -2.15 -31.03 13.18
C ALA A 715 -1.43 -31.36 11.86
N ARG A 716 -1.59 -32.59 11.34
CA ARG A 716 -1.03 -32.98 10.04
C ARG A 716 -1.50 -32.01 8.94
N GLN A 717 -0.55 -31.41 8.26
CA GLN A 717 -0.70 -30.32 7.30
C GLN A 717 -1.31 -30.81 5.98
N PHE A 718 -2.12 -29.97 5.36
CA PHE A 718 -2.77 -30.23 4.08
C PHE A 718 -2.69 -28.99 3.18
N GLY A 719 -3.76 -28.21 3.06
CA GLY A 719 -3.86 -27.04 2.20
C GLY A 719 -3.04 -25.87 2.72
N ILE A 720 -2.58 -25.02 1.80
CA ILE A 720 -1.89 -23.77 2.13
C ILE A 720 -2.27 -22.71 1.11
N GLY A 721 -2.47 -21.47 1.57
CA GLY A 721 -2.84 -20.34 0.73
C GLY A 721 -2.49 -19.03 1.40
N PHE A 722 -1.97 -18.08 0.64
CA PHE A 722 -1.50 -16.78 1.15
C PHE A 722 -2.17 -15.64 0.39
N LEU A 723 -2.66 -14.64 1.14
CA LEU A 723 -3.24 -13.40 0.62
C LEU A 723 -2.15 -12.42 0.21
N THR A 724 -1.06 -12.38 0.99
CA THR A 724 0.14 -11.58 0.75
C THR A 724 1.37 -12.40 1.13
N GLU A 725 2.57 -11.84 0.97
CA GLU A 725 3.80 -12.51 1.45
C GLU A 725 3.81 -12.75 2.98
N ASN A 726 3.02 -11.99 3.75
CA ASN A 726 3.00 -12.05 5.22
C ASN A 726 1.69 -12.59 5.80
N HIS A 727 0.58 -12.58 5.06
CA HIS A 727 -0.73 -13.04 5.53
C HIS A 727 -1.14 -14.33 4.82
N GLY A 728 -1.24 -15.43 5.55
CA GLY A 728 -1.64 -16.71 4.97
C GLY A 728 -2.16 -17.73 5.96
N PHE A 729 -2.53 -18.89 5.41
CA PHE A 729 -3.29 -19.92 6.09
C PHE A 729 -2.76 -21.32 5.76
N VAL A 730 -2.81 -22.21 6.75
CA VAL A 730 -2.53 -23.64 6.60
C VAL A 730 -3.71 -24.43 7.14
N GLY A 731 -4.27 -25.30 6.30
CA GLY A 731 -5.26 -26.28 6.70
C GLY A 731 -4.60 -27.55 7.26
N THR A 732 -5.16 -28.14 8.31
CA THR A 732 -4.65 -29.37 8.92
C THR A 732 -5.75 -30.43 9.06
N MET A 733 -5.39 -31.61 9.56
CA MET A 733 -6.33 -32.71 9.80
C MET A 733 -7.43 -32.32 10.81
N ASN A 734 -7.07 -31.53 11.81
CA ASN A 734 -7.92 -31.20 12.95
C ASN A 734 -8.45 -29.75 12.96
N SER A 735 -7.83 -28.80 12.25
CA SER A 735 -8.21 -27.38 12.25
C SER A 735 -7.53 -26.61 11.09
N GLY A 736 -7.27 -25.33 11.29
CA GLY A 736 -6.43 -24.48 10.46
C GLY A 736 -5.60 -23.53 11.31
N TYR A 737 -4.61 -22.90 10.68
CA TYR A 737 -3.71 -21.92 11.29
C TYR A 737 -3.54 -20.73 10.36
N GLU A 738 -3.43 -19.53 10.94
CA GLU A 738 -3.26 -18.25 10.26
C GLU A 738 -1.97 -17.58 10.73
N THR A 739 -1.26 -16.96 9.81
CA THR A 739 -0.10 -16.12 10.08
C THR A 739 -0.33 -14.72 9.54
N LEU A 740 0.18 -13.71 10.25
CA LEU A 740 0.17 -12.30 9.85
C LEU A 740 1.60 -11.75 9.66
N ASP A 741 2.62 -12.58 9.82
CA ASP A 741 4.03 -12.21 9.83
C ASP A 741 4.90 -13.10 8.92
N GLY A 742 4.27 -13.75 7.95
CA GLY A 742 4.96 -14.56 6.94
C GLY A 742 5.47 -15.89 7.49
N GLY A 743 4.74 -16.47 8.44
CA GLY A 743 4.98 -17.78 9.02
C GLY A 743 5.95 -17.80 10.19
N LYS A 744 6.30 -16.64 10.77
CA LYS A 744 7.12 -16.58 11.99
C LYS A 744 6.29 -16.99 13.21
N THR A 745 5.02 -16.60 13.24
CA THR A 745 4.04 -17.03 14.23
C THR A 745 2.73 -17.47 13.57
N TRP A 746 2.04 -18.41 14.22
CA TRP A 746 0.80 -18.99 13.76
C TRP A 746 -0.24 -19.00 14.88
N GLN A 747 -1.47 -18.63 14.53
CA GLN A 747 -2.62 -18.66 15.42
C GLN A 747 -3.69 -19.60 14.87
N LYS A 748 -4.39 -20.31 15.75
CA LYS A 748 -5.44 -21.24 15.33
C LYS A 748 -6.60 -20.47 14.70
N THR A 749 -7.10 -20.96 13.55
CA THR A 749 -8.27 -20.44 12.86
C THR A 749 -9.16 -21.60 12.41
N ASP A 750 -10.45 -21.34 12.21
CA ASP A 750 -11.39 -22.39 11.78
C ASP A 750 -11.39 -22.51 10.27
N LEU A 751 -10.77 -23.58 9.78
CA LEU A 751 -10.82 -24.04 8.38
C LEU A 751 -11.49 -25.41 8.26
N GLY A 752 -12.18 -25.85 9.33
CA GLY A 752 -12.72 -27.20 9.43
C GLY A 752 -11.63 -28.27 9.49
N ARG A 753 -12.04 -29.52 9.20
CA ARG A 753 -11.17 -30.69 9.27
C ARG A 753 -10.66 -31.12 7.91
N ALA A 754 -9.44 -31.63 7.89
CA ALA A 754 -8.78 -32.14 6.68
C ALA A 754 -8.86 -31.15 5.50
N CYS A 755 -8.67 -29.86 5.78
CA CYS A 755 -8.70 -28.78 4.79
C CYS A 755 -7.61 -29.01 3.74
N ASN A 756 -7.99 -29.60 2.61
CA ASN A 756 -7.11 -30.16 1.60
C ASN A 756 -6.52 -29.11 0.66
N LYS A 757 -7.30 -28.10 0.31
CA LYS A 757 -6.91 -27.04 -0.63
C LYS A 757 -7.43 -25.71 -0.11
N ILE A 758 -6.58 -24.69 -0.20
CA ILE A 758 -6.94 -23.29 0.01
C ILE A 758 -6.62 -22.59 -1.30
N ARG A 759 -7.60 -21.93 -1.91
CA ARG A 759 -7.42 -21.17 -3.14
C ARG A 759 -7.68 -19.70 -2.89
N ILE A 760 -6.72 -18.88 -3.25
CA ILE A 760 -6.81 -17.42 -3.16
C ILE A 760 -6.95 -16.87 -4.59
N TYR A 761 -7.91 -15.99 -4.75
CA TYR A 761 -8.29 -15.31 -5.97
C TYR A 761 -8.27 -13.80 -5.75
N HIS A 762 -8.37 -13.03 -6.82
CA HIS A 762 -8.52 -11.57 -6.77
C HIS A 762 -9.76 -11.15 -7.55
N ASP A 763 -10.53 -10.23 -6.99
CA ASP A 763 -11.70 -9.65 -7.64
C ASP A 763 -11.29 -8.62 -8.71
N ALA A 764 -12.27 -8.03 -9.40
CA ALA A 764 -12.02 -6.99 -10.40
C ALA A 764 -11.30 -5.74 -9.83
N ASN A 765 -11.38 -5.51 -8.52
CA ASN A 765 -10.74 -4.42 -7.78
C ASN A 765 -9.41 -4.86 -7.13
N LYS A 766 -8.88 -6.04 -7.49
CA LYS A 766 -7.68 -6.65 -6.92
C LYS A 766 -7.76 -6.91 -5.41
N GLN A 767 -8.96 -7.00 -4.83
CA GLN A 767 -9.13 -7.46 -3.46
C GLN A 767 -9.07 -8.99 -3.43
N PRO A 768 -8.28 -9.58 -2.51
CA PRO A 768 -8.18 -11.03 -2.47
C PRO A 768 -9.42 -11.64 -1.81
N TYR A 769 -9.94 -12.73 -2.35
CA TYR A 769 -10.93 -13.59 -1.70
C TYR A 769 -10.46 -15.04 -1.80
N GLY A 770 -11.05 -15.94 -1.03
CA GLY A 770 -10.57 -17.30 -1.02
C GLY A 770 -11.58 -18.34 -0.61
N TYR A 771 -11.25 -19.59 -0.92
CA TYR A 771 -12.02 -20.76 -0.54
C TYR A 771 -11.10 -21.80 0.09
N ALA A 772 -11.53 -22.37 1.20
CA ALA A 772 -10.86 -23.46 1.88
C ALA A 772 -11.78 -24.69 1.84
N ILE A 773 -11.27 -25.83 1.38
CA ILE A 773 -12.08 -27.03 1.15
C ILE A 773 -11.47 -28.25 1.84
N GLY A 774 -12.27 -28.90 2.67
CA GLY A 774 -11.96 -30.13 3.40
C GLY A 774 -13.25 -30.91 3.66
N VAL A 775 -13.45 -31.43 4.88
CA VAL A 775 -14.76 -31.97 5.29
C VAL A 775 -15.84 -30.90 5.17
N GLU A 776 -15.52 -29.70 5.61
CA GLU A 776 -16.31 -28.50 5.38
C GLU A 776 -15.69 -27.61 4.29
N VAL A 777 -16.51 -26.72 3.73
CA VAL A 777 -16.07 -25.70 2.76
C VAL A 777 -16.28 -24.32 3.37
N PHE A 778 -15.31 -23.44 3.26
CA PHE A 778 -15.37 -22.07 3.76
C PHE A 778 -15.06 -21.08 2.64
N LYS A 779 -15.67 -19.90 2.74
CA LYS A 779 -15.34 -18.71 1.96
C LYS A 779 -14.73 -17.65 2.86
N LEU A 780 -13.62 -17.06 2.44
CA LEU A 780 -13.03 -15.89 3.05
C LEU A 780 -13.71 -14.64 2.46
N LYS A 781 -14.34 -13.84 3.33
CA LYS A 781 -14.91 -12.53 2.97
C LYS A 781 -14.17 -11.42 3.71
#